data_AF-A0A261Q877-F1
#
_entry.id   AF-A0A261Q877-F1
#
_cell.length_a   1.000
_cell.length_b   1.000
_cell.length_c   1.000
_cell.angle_alpha   90.00
_cell.angle_beta   90.00
_cell.angle_gamma   90.00
#
_symmetry.space_group_name_H-M   'P 1'
#
loop_
_entity.id
_entity.type
_entity.pdbx_description
1 polymer ?
#
loop_
_entity_poly.entity_id
_entity_poly.type
_entity_poly.pdbx_seq_one_letter_code
_entity_poly.pdbx_strand_id
1 'polypeptide(L)'
;MTYAQEGSLCYKPIVGAGVTAAPLGGSVATVGFSTGNTPDKLTNGNLNDYAEISNIVTLLGNGGVSVRNSAMTYPAGWHAGYVVELGGSGLVNADVLNGFIIQTDDGNAATAPETFTIANGVGVTVIAGSSTGRVYLNFKTTRPFNEVRLYKPQTLSVSLASSLRIYYATAFDPSCGFKENNNICYDQIAGNQTVVNYSNGLAGVLSGLSDPQNIIDGNKNTAASWTLTVGTGLLSNAPFVGVNSLQQVYPAGSKAGFVIQVSNGGLLSADVLNSLAIRTYLHGQLQDDVNLSSSTGLLGLSLLSGSNTTPAQEVAITTTKPYNEIRLVQRNGIAANVLSSPLLIYYAFESGSACAECRSLLVSTASQNRFKGAVASTTTNAFNVPIIDDTPNVVNADTNDFATYIFPTVSIGGSVQLTIRNNGTTANVDTIPRYSFAGFVIERVGGLLNLGLLDNIVITTYNGDTEQQSRTAGGLLGLSLITGRDGRSTIGFKTTLPYNRIRITINTPVGVNLGGRIRIYNALASLDDDNDGVPNCFDVCPAGNDALDSDGDGTPDCVDGCNQVNNKSPFVDTDSDGIFNACDADSDNDGIPDTIEGIDVDTDGDGIPNYLDLDSDNDGILDLYESGVAVGNNDANQNGVLDTANPVSTNTPRDTDGDGIPDFLDLDSDNDGIPDLQESGLTGYADTNNDGVVDGPDADQDGIQDSVDTNDAAFGSPNMPLPRDTDGDTITDQRDLDSDNDSIPDLIESGKTGLTDTNNDGVVDGPDTDGDGIRDSADTDDTVFGSPGITPVKDTDGDTKPDYVDLDSDQDSVSDLVESGKPGLVDGNNDGVVDGPDADGDGIQDSADTNDAVFGSPGTTAPRDTDNDGTPDYNDLDSDGDGTNDIVENGKGSTDTNNDGKVDGPVDTNDNDGIADAVDNKPSEFGGLSNAAPDLGVTVVILPSIVTGNTAITVRATVVELAGNPTTGTITLNIRRSANWTIGVSTGTVINGWTYQGISGVNHVFTTTNSIPANGASRLNIPANFIPAGNSGVYVFTASVAANSGGETNTNNNSDQETITFNP
;
A
#
# COMPACT_ATOMS: atom_id res chain seq x y z
N MET A 1 13.59 -14.48 12.57
CA MET A 1 13.78 -14.83 11.15
C MET A 1 12.67 -15.79 10.76
N THR A 2 11.48 -15.22 10.68
CA THR A 2 10.27 -15.75 10.06
C THR A 2 10.60 -15.89 8.57
N TYR A 3 10.52 -17.12 8.04
CA TYR A 3 10.87 -17.38 6.65
C TYR A 3 9.67 -17.02 5.79
N ALA A 4 9.81 -15.93 5.03
CA ALA A 4 8.83 -15.41 4.08
C ALA A 4 8.40 -16.47 3.06
N GLN A 5 7.19 -16.98 3.23
CA GLN A 5 6.33 -17.48 2.15
C GLN A 5 4.94 -16.80 2.17
N GLU A 6 4.66 -15.98 3.19
CA GLU A 6 3.63 -14.94 3.18
C GLU A 6 4.16 -13.84 2.24
N GLY A 7 3.42 -13.52 1.18
CA GLY A 7 3.84 -12.55 0.14
C GLY A 7 4.23 -13.12 -1.24
N SER A 8 4.09 -14.43 -1.53
CA SER A 8 4.35 -14.93 -2.90
C SER A 8 3.21 -14.59 -3.88
N LEU A 9 3.36 -13.52 -4.67
CA LEU A 9 2.43 -13.10 -5.76
C LEU A 9 1.97 -14.25 -6.67
N CYS A 10 2.84 -15.24 -6.91
CA CYS A 10 2.55 -16.39 -7.76
C CYS A 10 1.89 -17.60 -7.09
N TYR A 11 1.87 -17.70 -5.77
CA TYR A 11 1.42 -18.93 -5.09
C TYR A 11 0.38 -18.61 -4.01
N LYS A 12 -0.54 -17.70 -4.35
CA LYS A 12 -1.61 -17.24 -3.45
C LYS A 12 -2.49 -18.43 -3.00
N PRO A 13 -2.81 -18.52 -1.70
CA PRO A 13 -3.74 -19.51 -1.20
C PRO A 13 -5.16 -19.18 -1.69
N ILE A 14 -6.00 -20.20 -1.88
CA ILE A 14 -7.43 -20.00 -2.11
C ILE A 14 -8.07 -19.77 -0.73
N VAL A 15 -8.38 -18.52 -0.41
CA VAL A 15 -8.94 -18.03 0.88
C VAL A 15 -10.06 -17.01 0.65
N GLY A 16 -10.68 -16.50 1.71
CA GLY A 16 -11.74 -15.48 1.64
C GLY A 16 -13.17 -16.02 1.65
N ALA A 17 -14.13 -15.10 1.53
CA ALA A 17 -15.56 -15.40 1.58
C ALA A 17 -15.98 -16.45 0.54
N GLY A 18 -16.75 -17.45 0.97
CA GLY A 18 -17.21 -18.54 0.10
C GLY A 18 -16.17 -19.65 -0.19
N VAL A 19 -14.99 -19.62 0.44
CA VAL A 19 -14.04 -20.73 0.38
C VAL A 19 -14.36 -21.80 1.42
N THR A 20 -14.48 -23.05 0.97
CA THR A 20 -14.77 -24.21 1.84
C THR A 20 -13.83 -25.37 1.54
N ALA A 21 -13.45 -26.11 2.57
CA ALA A 21 -12.66 -27.33 2.43
C ALA A 21 -13.43 -28.56 2.92
N ALA A 22 -13.24 -29.69 2.24
CA ALA A 22 -13.97 -30.92 2.53
C ALA A 22 -13.12 -32.18 2.30
N PRO A 23 -13.34 -33.26 3.07
CA PRO A 23 -12.71 -34.54 2.79
C PRO A 23 -13.35 -35.21 1.57
N LEU A 24 -12.53 -35.84 0.72
CA LEU A 24 -13.00 -36.68 -0.38
C LEU A 24 -13.27 -38.12 0.13
N GLY A 25 -14.50 -38.60 -0.05
CA GLY A 25 -14.95 -39.94 0.36
C GLY A 25 -16.10 -39.91 1.38
N GLY A 26 -17.25 -40.49 1.02
CA GLY A 26 -18.50 -40.35 1.78
C GLY A 26 -18.49 -40.95 3.20
N SER A 27 -18.85 -40.10 4.17
CA SER A 27 -19.47 -40.35 5.50
C SER A 27 -19.04 -41.51 6.40
N VAL A 28 -17.99 -42.28 6.11
CA VAL A 28 -17.53 -43.36 7.00
C VAL A 28 -16.01 -43.37 7.09
N ALA A 29 -15.46 -42.62 8.05
CA ALA A 29 -14.21 -42.88 8.76
C ALA A 29 -13.10 -43.66 7.99
N THR A 30 -12.69 -43.19 6.80
CA THR A 30 -11.59 -43.80 6.02
C THR A 30 -10.65 -42.77 5.39
N VAL A 31 -10.56 -41.57 5.95
CA VAL A 31 -9.35 -40.75 5.86
C VAL A 31 -8.82 -40.63 7.28
N GLY A 32 -7.66 -41.24 7.54
CA GLY A 32 -7.02 -41.25 8.86
C GLY A 32 -6.41 -39.90 9.18
N PHE A 33 -7.25 -38.86 9.30
CA PHE A 33 -6.87 -37.60 9.90
C PHE A 33 -6.58 -37.84 11.38
N SER A 34 -5.41 -37.40 11.84
CA SER A 34 -5.12 -37.33 13.28
C SER A 34 -6.12 -36.37 13.94
N THR A 35 -6.52 -36.67 15.18
CA THR A 35 -7.48 -35.84 15.94
C THR A 35 -6.96 -34.41 16.04
N GLY A 36 -7.72 -33.43 15.53
CA GLY A 36 -7.36 -32.01 15.51
C GLY A 36 -6.87 -31.47 14.16
N ASN A 37 -6.74 -32.33 13.13
CA ASN A 37 -6.30 -31.91 11.78
C ASN A 37 -7.44 -32.12 10.77
N THR A 38 -8.43 -31.22 10.78
CA THR A 38 -9.59 -31.23 9.86
C THR A 38 -9.29 -30.45 8.57
N PRO A 39 -10.01 -30.72 7.46
CA PRO A 39 -9.84 -29.99 6.21
C PRO A 39 -10.10 -28.49 6.31
N ASP A 40 -10.84 -28.01 7.31
CA ASP A 40 -11.15 -26.57 7.49
C ASP A 40 -9.89 -25.71 7.65
N LYS A 41 -8.77 -26.31 8.07
CA LYS A 41 -7.46 -25.66 8.14
C LYS A 41 -6.87 -25.30 6.78
N LEU A 42 -7.48 -25.75 5.69
CA LEU A 42 -6.97 -25.53 4.33
C LEU A 42 -7.40 -24.21 3.71
N THR A 43 -8.22 -23.41 4.41
CA THR A 43 -8.87 -22.20 3.88
C THR A 43 -8.36 -20.90 4.50
N ASN A 44 -7.37 -20.96 5.39
CA ASN A 44 -6.84 -19.78 6.11
C ASN A 44 -5.49 -19.30 5.57
N GLY A 45 -4.93 -19.95 4.55
CA GLY A 45 -3.62 -19.60 3.97
C GLY A 45 -2.42 -19.81 4.91
N ASN A 46 -2.62 -20.21 6.17
CA ASN A 46 -1.59 -20.22 7.19
C ASN A 46 -0.68 -21.44 7.05
N LEU A 47 0.62 -21.20 6.87
CA LEU A 47 1.63 -22.24 6.71
C LEU A 47 1.96 -23.01 7.99
N ASN A 48 1.44 -22.61 9.14
CA ASN A 48 1.57 -23.34 10.40
C ASN A 48 0.38 -24.26 10.66
N ASP A 49 -0.70 -24.11 9.89
CA ASP A 49 -1.92 -24.90 10.03
C ASP A 49 -2.04 -25.93 8.91
N TYR A 50 -2.36 -27.18 9.26
CA TYR A 50 -2.37 -28.26 8.28
C TYR A 50 -3.39 -29.36 8.57
N ALA A 51 -3.89 -29.96 7.50
CA ALA A 51 -4.57 -31.25 7.53
C ALA A 51 -3.54 -32.38 7.36
N GLU A 52 -3.58 -33.41 8.20
CA GLU A 52 -2.58 -34.49 8.20
C GLU A 52 -3.19 -35.85 7.86
N ILE A 53 -2.66 -36.51 6.82
CA ILE A 53 -3.08 -37.85 6.38
C ILE A 53 -2.01 -38.87 6.82
N SER A 54 -2.28 -39.62 7.88
CA SER A 54 -1.28 -40.53 8.50
C SER A 54 -1.32 -41.97 7.99
N ASN A 55 -2.39 -42.41 7.32
CA ASN A 55 -2.52 -43.74 6.70
C ASN A 55 -3.70 -43.79 5.70
N ILE A 56 -3.46 -44.24 4.46
CA ILE A 56 -4.53 -44.50 3.47
C ILE A 56 -4.84 -46.01 3.47
N VAL A 57 -5.75 -46.46 4.34
CA VAL A 57 -6.30 -47.83 4.30
C VAL A 57 -7.67 -47.77 3.63
N THR A 58 -7.73 -47.86 2.30
CA THR A 58 -9.01 -47.80 1.59
C THR A 58 -9.65 -49.17 1.47
N LEU A 59 -10.81 -49.34 2.10
CA LEU A 59 -11.73 -50.45 1.90
C LEU A 59 -13.05 -49.96 1.28
N LEU A 60 -12.96 -49.02 0.30
CA LEU A 60 -13.99 -48.46 -0.61
C LEU A 60 -14.07 -46.91 -0.51
N GLY A 61 -13.30 -46.16 -1.31
CA GLY A 61 -13.43 -44.69 -1.50
C GLY A 61 -12.09 -43.95 -1.73
N ASN A 62 -12.03 -43.00 -2.68
CA ASN A 62 -10.83 -42.16 -2.94
C ASN A 62 -10.55 -41.32 -1.69
N GLY A 63 -9.39 -41.48 -1.05
CA GLY A 63 -9.00 -40.68 0.12
C GLY A 63 -8.25 -39.42 -0.29
N GLY A 64 -8.71 -38.25 0.17
CA GLY A 64 -8.14 -36.96 -0.18
C GLY A 64 -8.87 -35.76 0.44
N VAL A 65 -8.55 -34.57 -0.04
CA VAL A 65 -9.16 -33.29 0.34
C VAL A 65 -9.59 -32.49 -0.89
N SER A 66 -10.55 -31.60 -0.70
CA SER A 66 -11.00 -30.63 -1.67
C SER A 66 -11.05 -29.24 -1.05
N VAL A 67 -10.74 -28.22 -1.84
CA VAL A 67 -10.97 -26.81 -1.53
C VAL A 67 -11.75 -26.20 -2.68
N ARG A 68 -12.85 -25.52 -2.36
CA ARG A 68 -13.76 -24.91 -3.33
C ARG A 68 -13.97 -23.45 -2.97
N ASN A 69 -13.84 -22.57 -3.97
CA ASN A 69 -14.27 -21.18 -3.87
C ASN A 69 -15.63 -21.04 -4.58
N SER A 70 -16.69 -20.63 -3.87
CA SER A 70 -18.00 -20.39 -4.48
C SER A 70 -18.20 -18.98 -5.04
N ALA A 71 -17.39 -18.01 -4.60
CA ALA A 71 -17.44 -16.63 -5.06
C ALA A 71 -16.67 -16.43 -6.38
N MET A 72 -15.59 -17.19 -6.62
CA MET A 72 -14.70 -17.02 -7.76
C MET A 72 -14.59 -18.25 -8.67
N THR A 73 -14.42 -18.04 -9.98
CA THR A 73 -14.03 -19.08 -10.96
C THR A 73 -12.74 -18.67 -11.67
N TYR A 74 -11.68 -19.46 -11.49
CA TYR A 74 -10.38 -19.25 -12.10
C TYR A 74 -10.39 -19.59 -13.60
N PRO A 75 -9.85 -18.73 -14.48
CA PRO A 75 -9.79 -18.97 -15.92
C PRO A 75 -8.98 -20.19 -16.36
N ALA A 76 -9.21 -20.64 -17.61
CA ALA A 76 -8.37 -21.65 -18.25
C ALA A 76 -6.93 -21.14 -18.43
N GLY A 77 -5.95 -21.99 -18.16
CA GLY A 77 -4.53 -21.65 -18.31
C GLY A 77 -3.86 -21.31 -16.99
N TRP A 78 -4.63 -21.07 -15.93
CA TRP A 78 -4.15 -20.94 -14.56
C TRP A 78 -3.49 -22.23 -14.06
N HIS A 79 -2.67 -22.12 -13.03
CA HIS A 79 -2.09 -23.26 -12.34
C HIS A 79 -2.88 -23.54 -11.07
N ALA A 80 -3.21 -24.81 -10.84
CA ALA A 80 -3.98 -25.25 -9.67
C ALA A 80 -3.21 -26.29 -8.87
N GLY A 81 -3.25 -26.20 -7.54
CA GLY A 81 -2.39 -27.03 -6.71
C GLY A 81 -2.62 -27.02 -5.21
N TYR A 82 -1.68 -27.63 -4.48
CA TYR A 82 -1.64 -27.73 -3.02
C TYR A 82 -0.21 -27.60 -2.48
N VAL A 83 -0.07 -26.98 -1.31
CA VAL A 83 1.16 -27.02 -0.50
C VAL A 83 1.10 -28.21 0.46
N VAL A 84 2.15 -29.07 0.48
CA VAL A 84 2.18 -30.30 1.29
C VAL A 84 3.55 -30.56 1.94
N GLU A 85 3.61 -31.33 3.05
CA GLU A 85 4.85 -31.74 3.72
C GLU A 85 4.79 -33.22 4.13
N LEU A 86 5.92 -33.94 4.11
CA LEU A 86 6.01 -35.31 4.64
C LEU A 86 6.59 -35.28 6.06
N GLY A 87 5.82 -35.77 7.04
CA GLY A 87 6.20 -35.75 8.45
C GLY A 87 7.48 -36.55 8.75
N GLY A 88 8.42 -35.94 9.46
CA GLY A 88 9.62 -36.63 9.96
C GLY A 88 10.78 -36.71 8.95
N SER A 89 11.81 -35.92 9.23
CA SER A 89 13.17 -35.90 8.65
C SER A 89 13.47 -34.98 7.45
N GLY A 90 12.54 -34.10 7.02
CA GLY A 90 12.88 -32.98 6.12
C GLY A 90 13.37 -33.36 4.72
N LEU A 91 13.26 -34.64 4.34
CA LEU A 91 13.68 -35.15 3.04
C LEU A 91 12.48 -35.71 2.28
N VAL A 92 12.02 -34.96 1.29
CA VAL A 92 10.97 -35.42 0.37
C VAL A 92 11.61 -36.42 -0.59
N ASN A 93 11.32 -37.71 -0.41
CA ASN A 93 11.48 -38.64 -1.52
C ASN A 93 10.25 -38.48 -2.44
N ALA A 94 10.47 -37.94 -3.65
CA ALA A 94 9.45 -37.81 -4.70
C ALA A 94 8.68 -39.12 -4.97
N ASP A 95 9.26 -40.28 -4.64
CA ASP A 95 8.60 -41.59 -4.71
C ASP A 95 7.33 -41.70 -3.85
N VAL A 96 7.18 -40.90 -2.77
CA VAL A 96 6.01 -40.95 -1.86
C VAL A 96 4.78 -40.26 -2.47
N LEU A 97 4.99 -39.19 -3.24
CA LEU A 97 3.94 -38.41 -3.89
C LEU A 97 3.48 -39.03 -5.22
N ASN A 98 4.21 -40.03 -5.71
CA ASN A 98 3.87 -40.77 -6.93
C ASN A 98 2.46 -41.39 -6.86
N GLY A 99 1.66 -41.14 -7.89
CA GLY A 99 0.29 -41.63 -8.03
C GLY A 99 -0.77 -40.85 -7.24
N PHE A 100 -0.43 -39.74 -6.58
CA PHE A 100 -1.45 -38.76 -6.18
C PHE A 100 -1.99 -38.05 -7.42
N ILE A 101 -3.27 -37.65 -7.37
CA ILE A 101 -3.96 -36.92 -8.44
C ILE A 101 -4.38 -35.56 -7.89
N ILE A 102 -4.02 -34.52 -8.63
CA ILE A 102 -4.65 -33.19 -8.53
C ILE A 102 -5.78 -33.18 -9.55
N GLN A 103 -6.97 -32.77 -9.14
CA GLN A 103 -8.13 -32.64 -10.02
C GLN A 103 -8.73 -31.24 -9.87
N THR A 104 -9.10 -30.62 -10.99
CA THR A 104 -9.87 -29.38 -10.99
C THR A 104 -11.28 -29.61 -11.54
N ASP A 105 -12.24 -28.87 -10.99
CA ASP A 105 -13.68 -28.93 -11.31
C ASP A 105 -14.23 -27.49 -11.37
N ASP A 106 -15.20 -27.23 -12.24
CA ASP A 106 -15.92 -25.95 -12.34
C ASP A 106 -17.30 -26.00 -11.65
N GLY A 107 -17.64 -27.15 -11.05
CA GLY A 107 -18.91 -27.38 -10.38
C GLY A 107 -20.07 -27.65 -11.34
N ASN A 108 -19.82 -27.69 -12.65
CA ASN A 108 -20.82 -28.02 -13.65
C ASN A 108 -20.77 -29.53 -13.97
N ALA A 109 -21.84 -30.25 -13.63
CA ALA A 109 -21.92 -31.69 -13.83
C ALA A 109 -21.82 -32.15 -15.31
N ALA A 110 -21.94 -31.22 -16.28
CA ALA A 110 -21.81 -31.50 -17.71
C ALA A 110 -20.36 -31.44 -18.23
N THR A 111 -19.45 -30.82 -17.48
CA THR A 111 -18.02 -30.66 -17.81
C THR A 111 -17.21 -31.74 -17.10
N ALA A 112 -16.35 -32.43 -17.86
CA ALA A 112 -15.51 -33.46 -17.27
C ALA A 112 -14.35 -32.81 -16.51
N PRO A 113 -14.09 -33.21 -15.25
CA PRO A 113 -13.01 -32.64 -14.47
C PRO A 113 -11.65 -32.94 -15.10
N GLU A 114 -10.72 -32.00 -14.93
CA GLU A 114 -9.35 -32.14 -15.42
C GLU A 114 -8.50 -32.80 -14.33
N THR A 115 -7.63 -33.74 -14.72
CA THR A 115 -6.83 -34.51 -13.75
C THR A 115 -5.36 -34.53 -14.15
N PHE A 116 -4.49 -34.36 -13.17
CA PHE A 116 -3.06 -34.48 -13.30
C PHE A 116 -2.54 -35.52 -12.30
N THR A 117 -1.95 -36.60 -12.82
CA THR A 117 -1.34 -37.64 -11.98
C THR A 117 0.14 -37.33 -11.77
N ILE A 118 0.53 -37.22 -10.50
CA ILE A 118 1.92 -37.04 -10.10
C ILE A 118 2.71 -38.31 -10.45
N ALA A 119 3.69 -38.18 -11.35
CA ALA A 119 4.57 -39.27 -11.77
C ALA A 119 6.03 -38.96 -11.43
N ASN A 120 6.79 -39.99 -11.03
CA ASN A 120 8.23 -39.85 -10.77
C ASN A 120 8.96 -39.19 -11.95
N GLY A 121 9.47 -37.97 -11.74
CA GLY A 121 10.28 -37.24 -12.72
C GLY A 121 9.51 -36.38 -13.74
N VAL A 122 8.20 -36.17 -13.58
CA VAL A 122 7.41 -35.29 -14.45
C VAL A 122 6.68 -34.22 -13.64
N GLY A 123 6.89 -32.94 -14.00
CA GLY A 123 5.94 -31.85 -13.83
C GLY A 123 5.69 -31.29 -12.43
N VAL A 124 6.14 -31.95 -11.36
CA VAL A 124 5.96 -31.43 -10.00
C VAL A 124 7.09 -30.48 -9.64
N THR A 125 6.72 -29.25 -9.26
CA THR A 125 7.62 -28.27 -8.64
C THR A 125 7.87 -28.73 -7.21
N VAL A 126 8.82 -29.66 -7.02
CA VAL A 126 9.18 -30.13 -5.68
C VAL A 126 9.97 -29.04 -4.99
N ILE A 127 9.31 -28.02 -4.46
CA ILE A 127 9.91 -27.11 -3.48
C ILE A 127 10.44 -27.99 -2.35
N ALA A 128 11.71 -27.86 -2.00
CA ALA A 128 12.20 -28.30 -0.71
C ALA A 128 12.77 -27.05 -0.03
N GLY A 129 11.96 -26.40 0.81
CA GLY A 129 12.47 -25.40 1.74
C GLY A 129 13.40 -26.10 2.72
N SER A 130 14.65 -25.63 2.81
CA SER A 130 15.79 -26.31 3.44
C SER A 130 15.75 -26.38 4.98
N SER A 131 14.57 -26.25 5.61
CA SER A 131 14.36 -26.54 7.04
C SER A 131 13.04 -27.27 7.36
N THR A 132 11.97 -27.11 6.55
CA THR A 132 10.63 -27.70 6.80
C THR A 132 10.27 -28.87 5.88
N GLY A 133 10.78 -28.91 4.64
CA GLY A 133 10.47 -29.98 3.67
C GLY A 133 9.09 -29.88 3.00
N ARG A 134 8.48 -28.69 2.95
CA ARG A 134 7.22 -28.40 2.23
C ARG A 134 7.41 -28.36 0.71
N VAL A 135 6.41 -28.84 -0.04
CA VAL A 135 6.37 -29.11 -1.48
C VAL A 135 5.14 -28.48 -2.12
N TYR A 136 5.31 -27.89 -3.31
CA TYR A 136 4.19 -27.34 -4.07
C TYR A 136 3.76 -28.21 -5.25
N LEU A 137 2.59 -28.81 -5.12
CA LEU A 137 2.00 -29.68 -6.13
C LEU A 137 1.09 -28.87 -7.03
N ASN A 138 1.42 -28.65 -8.31
CA ASN A 138 0.54 -27.95 -9.24
C ASN A 138 0.57 -28.51 -10.66
N PHE A 139 -0.40 -28.11 -11.46
CA PHE A 139 -0.39 -28.27 -12.91
C PHE A 139 -1.12 -27.11 -13.60
N LYS A 140 -0.76 -26.85 -14.85
CA LYS A 140 -1.46 -25.88 -15.70
C LYS A 140 -2.79 -26.45 -16.16
N THR A 141 -3.88 -25.78 -15.81
CA THR A 141 -5.23 -26.15 -16.26
C THR A 141 -5.42 -25.77 -17.72
N THR A 142 -6.28 -26.52 -18.42
CA THR A 142 -6.72 -26.20 -19.78
C THR A 142 -8.17 -25.72 -19.81
N ARG A 143 -8.82 -25.64 -18.64
CA ARG A 143 -10.21 -25.26 -18.45
C ARG A 143 -10.37 -24.39 -17.19
N PRO A 144 -11.43 -23.56 -17.13
CA PRO A 144 -11.77 -22.85 -15.90
C PRO A 144 -12.10 -23.83 -14.76
N PHE A 145 -11.92 -23.39 -13.52
CA PHE A 145 -12.22 -24.19 -12.33
C PHE A 145 -12.56 -23.30 -11.13
N ASN A 146 -13.28 -23.85 -10.17
CA ASN A 146 -13.55 -23.22 -8.87
C ASN A 146 -13.32 -24.19 -7.69
N GLU A 147 -12.91 -25.44 -7.98
CA GLU A 147 -12.57 -26.45 -6.99
C GLU A 147 -11.27 -27.15 -7.35
N VAL A 148 -10.37 -27.33 -6.38
CA VAL A 148 -9.12 -28.08 -6.51
C VAL A 148 -9.14 -29.24 -5.53
N ARG A 149 -8.86 -30.46 -6.01
CA ARG A 149 -8.91 -31.72 -5.26
C ARG A 149 -7.55 -32.39 -5.25
N LEU A 150 -7.10 -32.90 -4.10
CA LEU A 150 -5.91 -33.74 -3.98
C LEU A 150 -6.28 -35.10 -3.38
N TYR A 151 -6.09 -36.18 -4.14
CA TYR A 151 -6.45 -37.53 -3.68
C TYR A 151 -5.58 -38.64 -4.25
N LYS A 152 -5.68 -39.84 -3.68
CA LYS A 152 -5.03 -41.05 -4.20
C LYS A 152 -6.05 -42.09 -4.70
N PRO A 153 -5.93 -42.63 -5.93
CA PRO A 153 -6.87 -43.61 -6.48
C PRO A 153 -6.86 -44.99 -5.80
N GLN A 154 -7.97 -45.72 -5.89
CA GLN A 154 -8.29 -47.02 -5.26
C GLN A 154 -7.34 -48.20 -5.54
N THR A 155 -6.36 -48.07 -6.42
CA THR A 155 -5.56 -49.20 -6.94
C THR A 155 -4.21 -49.39 -6.25
N LEU A 156 -3.81 -48.49 -5.33
CA LEU A 156 -2.53 -48.55 -4.63
C LEU A 156 -2.71 -48.43 -3.11
N SER A 157 -2.53 -49.54 -2.39
CA SER A 157 -2.31 -49.50 -0.93
C SER A 157 -0.89 -48.97 -0.69
N VAL A 158 -0.76 -47.72 -0.22
CA VAL A 158 0.53 -47.17 0.21
C VAL A 158 0.48 -47.00 1.72
N SER A 159 1.22 -47.86 2.43
CA SER A 159 1.63 -47.54 3.80
C SER A 159 2.62 -46.39 3.66
N LEU A 160 2.17 -45.17 3.90
CA LEU A 160 3.10 -44.06 4.04
C LEU A 160 3.95 -44.38 5.28
N ALA A 161 5.28 -44.36 5.15
CA ALA A 161 6.17 -44.57 6.29
C ALA A 161 6.06 -43.41 7.31
N SER A 162 5.51 -42.28 6.87
CA SER A 162 5.24 -41.03 7.59
C SER A 162 3.89 -40.43 7.19
N SER A 163 3.38 -39.45 7.92
CA SER A 163 2.16 -38.70 7.55
C SER A 163 2.39 -37.68 6.42
N LEU A 164 1.37 -37.38 5.61
CA LEU A 164 1.35 -36.28 4.65
C LEU A 164 0.55 -35.11 5.24
N ARG A 165 1.21 -33.99 5.53
CA ARG A 165 0.59 -32.72 5.92
C ARG A 165 0.21 -31.94 4.66
N ILE A 166 -0.93 -31.29 4.66
CA ILE A 166 -1.49 -30.50 3.57
C ILE A 166 -1.89 -29.15 4.18
N TYR A 167 -1.43 -28.05 3.60
CA TYR A 167 -1.57 -26.71 4.19
C TYR A 167 -2.73 -25.95 3.58
N TYR A 168 -2.71 -25.66 2.28
CA TYR A 168 -3.81 -25.00 1.57
C TYR A 168 -3.80 -25.35 0.09
N ALA A 169 -4.92 -25.09 -0.58
CA ALA A 169 -5.01 -25.11 -2.04
C ALA A 169 -4.60 -23.77 -2.63
N THR A 170 -4.23 -23.78 -3.91
CA THR A 170 -3.68 -22.61 -4.60
C THR A 170 -4.19 -22.55 -6.02
N ALA A 171 -4.36 -21.33 -6.52
CA ALA A 171 -4.66 -21.02 -7.90
C ALA A 171 -3.87 -19.77 -8.30
N PHE A 172 -3.17 -19.80 -9.42
CA PHE A 172 -2.43 -18.62 -9.88
C PHE A 172 -2.34 -18.50 -11.40
N ASP A 173 -2.22 -17.27 -11.89
CA ASP A 173 -2.01 -16.99 -13.31
C ASP A 173 -0.56 -17.34 -13.71
N PRO A 174 -0.30 -18.13 -14.77
CA PRO A 174 1.05 -18.32 -15.32
C PRO A 174 1.75 -17.04 -15.81
N SER A 175 1.06 -15.91 -15.92
CA SER A 175 1.66 -14.60 -16.16
C SER A 175 2.29 -13.99 -14.90
N CYS A 176 2.00 -14.55 -13.72
CA CYS A 176 2.55 -14.09 -12.45
C CYS A 176 4.08 -14.18 -12.43
N GLY A 177 4.66 -13.32 -11.60
CA GLY A 177 6.07 -13.34 -11.29
C GLY A 177 6.85 -12.25 -12.03
N PHE A 178 7.84 -11.71 -11.34
CA PHE A 178 8.66 -10.65 -11.89
C PHE A 178 9.56 -11.20 -12.97
N LYS A 179 9.47 -10.58 -14.15
CA LYS A 179 10.42 -10.84 -15.20
C LYS A 179 11.74 -10.17 -14.81
N GLU A 180 12.75 -10.99 -14.55
CA GLU A 180 14.09 -10.47 -14.30
C GLU A 180 14.54 -9.58 -15.49
N ASN A 181 14.96 -8.35 -15.16
CA ASN A 181 15.38 -7.32 -16.10
C ASN A 181 16.55 -6.45 -15.57
N ASN A 182 17.16 -6.81 -14.43
CA ASN A 182 18.21 -6.04 -13.77
C ASN A 182 19.50 -5.99 -14.62
N ASN A 183 19.64 -6.90 -15.60
CA ASN A 183 20.79 -7.03 -16.50
C ASN A 183 22.13 -7.24 -15.76
N ILE A 184 22.07 -7.72 -14.51
CA ILE A 184 23.26 -8.09 -13.74
C ILE A 184 23.86 -9.33 -14.40
N CYS A 185 25.15 -9.26 -14.72
CA CYS A 185 25.83 -10.37 -15.35
C CYS A 185 26.26 -11.39 -14.30
N TYR A 186 25.95 -12.66 -14.55
CA TYR A 186 26.23 -13.77 -13.63
C TYR A 186 25.51 -13.63 -12.28
N ASP A 187 24.29 -13.08 -12.33
CA ASP A 187 23.39 -12.93 -11.20
C ASP A 187 23.11 -14.29 -10.55
N GLN A 188 23.34 -14.39 -9.24
CA GLN A 188 23.19 -15.62 -8.50
C GLN A 188 21.71 -15.93 -8.29
N ILE A 189 21.28 -17.15 -8.59
CA ILE A 189 19.94 -17.63 -8.23
C ILE A 189 19.96 -18.09 -6.75
N ALA A 190 19.94 -17.13 -5.80
CA ALA A 190 19.86 -17.32 -4.34
C ALA A 190 18.67 -16.60 -3.69
N GLY A 191 18.53 -16.67 -2.37
CA GLY A 191 17.60 -15.85 -1.57
C GLY A 191 16.42 -16.60 -0.93
N ASN A 192 15.68 -15.92 -0.04
CA ASN A 192 14.61 -16.50 0.79
C ASN A 192 13.44 -17.07 -0.02
N GLN A 193 13.23 -16.56 -1.23
CA GLN A 193 12.21 -17.03 -2.16
C GLN A 193 12.75 -18.01 -3.22
N THR A 194 13.96 -18.53 -3.01
CA THR A 194 14.54 -19.58 -3.85
C THR A 194 14.70 -20.88 -3.07
N VAL A 195 14.54 -21.99 -3.76
CA VAL A 195 14.51 -23.32 -3.13
C VAL A 195 15.35 -24.32 -3.90
N VAL A 196 15.98 -25.25 -3.19
CA VAL A 196 16.86 -26.26 -3.76
C VAL A 196 16.13 -27.59 -3.92
N ASN A 197 15.95 -28.01 -5.17
CA ASN A 197 15.22 -29.23 -5.52
C ASN A 197 16.22 -30.31 -5.91
N TYR A 198 16.14 -31.52 -5.34
CA TYR A 198 17.06 -32.59 -5.72
C TYR A 198 16.43 -33.98 -5.70
N SER A 199 17.02 -34.90 -6.45
CA SER A 199 16.61 -36.31 -6.49
C SER A 199 17.83 -37.23 -6.53
N ASN A 200 17.80 -38.29 -5.72
CA ASN A 200 18.85 -39.31 -5.66
C ASN A 200 18.66 -40.45 -6.68
N GLY A 201 17.52 -40.48 -7.40
CA GLY A 201 17.15 -41.57 -8.31
C GLY A 201 16.86 -42.91 -7.61
N LEU A 202 16.48 -43.94 -8.38
CA LEU A 202 16.04 -45.26 -7.87
C LEU A 202 17.13 -46.09 -7.17
N ALA A 203 18.39 -45.63 -7.16
CA ALA A 203 19.55 -46.34 -6.60
C ALA A 203 19.96 -45.82 -5.21
N GLY A 204 18.99 -45.28 -4.46
CA GLY A 204 19.15 -44.45 -3.25
C GLY A 204 19.79 -45.08 -2.01
N VAL A 205 21.02 -45.60 -2.10
CA VAL A 205 21.83 -45.94 -0.92
C VAL A 205 23.23 -45.30 -0.95
N LEU A 206 23.70 -44.77 -2.09
CA LEU A 206 25.08 -44.23 -2.22
C LEU A 206 25.20 -42.84 -2.87
N SER A 207 24.12 -42.25 -3.39
CA SER A 207 24.07 -40.87 -3.88
C SER A 207 23.34 -39.98 -2.86
N GLY A 208 24.01 -38.92 -2.41
CA GLY A 208 23.46 -37.95 -1.46
C GLY A 208 23.95 -36.56 -1.79
N LEU A 209 23.08 -35.57 -1.56
CA LEU A 209 23.41 -34.14 -1.51
C LEU A 209 23.56 -33.76 -0.04
N SER A 210 24.67 -33.13 0.31
CA SER A 210 24.93 -32.58 1.65
C SER A 210 25.00 -31.06 1.57
N ASP A 211 24.44 -30.40 2.58
CA ASP A 211 24.39 -28.95 2.72
C ASP A 211 23.72 -28.23 1.52
N PRO A 212 22.53 -28.67 1.06
CA PRO A 212 21.85 -28.10 -0.11
C PRO A 212 21.61 -26.59 -0.02
N GLN A 213 21.37 -26.06 1.19
CA GLN A 213 21.14 -24.64 1.43
C GLN A 213 22.29 -23.75 0.96
N ASN A 214 23.52 -24.27 0.93
CA ASN A 214 24.69 -23.53 0.47
C ASN A 214 24.63 -23.14 -1.02
N ILE A 215 23.69 -23.68 -1.79
CA ILE A 215 23.51 -23.32 -3.22
C ILE A 215 22.79 -21.97 -3.38
N ILE A 216 21.97 -21.61 -2.39
CA ILE A 216 21.02 -20.49 -2.44
C ILE A 216 21.22 -19.49 -1.30
N ASP A 217 22.32 -19.58 -0.55
CA ASP A 217 22.59 -18.78 0.65
C ASP A 217 23.26 -17.41 0.35
N GLY A 218 23.30 -16.99 -0.92
CA GLY A 218 24.00 -15.76 -1.37
C GLY A 218 25.53 -15.84 -1.27
N ASN A 219 26.09 -16.84 -0.59
CA ASN A 219 27.52 -16.91 -0.33
C ASN A 219 28.24 -17.70 -1.43
N LYS A 220 28.89 -16.98 -2.35
CA LYS A 220 29.69 -17.57 -3.46
C LYS A 220 30.84 -18.49 -3.04
N ASN A 221 31.12 -18.66 -1.74
CA ASN A 221 32.20 -19.49 -1.19
C ASN A 221 31.75 -20.76 -0.47
N THR A 222 30.46 -20.88 -0.12
CA THR A 222 29.90 -22.10 0.45
C THR A 222 29.46 -23.01 -0.70
N ALA A 223 29.44 -24.33 -0.46
CA ALA A 223 29.05 -25.28 -1.50
C ALA A 223 28.31 -26.48 -0.92
N ALA A 224 27.36 -27.00 -1.68
CA ALA A 224 26.75 -28.30 -1.45
C ALA A 224 27.63 -29.41 -2.04
N SER A 225 27.69 -30.56 -1.38
CA SER A 225 28.45 -31.72 -1.84
C SER A 225 27.52 -32.77 -2.45
N TRP A 226 27.60 -32.95 -3.77
CA TRP A 226 26.80 -33.93 -4.52
C TRP A 226 27.62 -35.17 -4.90
N THR A 227 27.19 -36.34 -4.39
CA THR A 227 27.82 -37.62 -4.72
C THR A 227 27.19 -38.23 -5.98
N LEU A 228 27.92 -38.22 -7.09
CA LEU A 228 27.47 -38.76 -8.38
C LEU A 228 27.39 -40.29 -8.38
N THR A 229 26.39 -40.83 -9.08
CA THR A 229 26.10 -42.28 -9.09
C THR A 229 27.04 -43.04 -10.03
N VAL A 230 27.64 -44.13 -9.56
CA VAL A 230 28.54 -45.01 -10.34
C VAL A 230 27.75 -46.20 -10.91
N GLY A 231 27.80 -46.36 -12.23
CA GLY A 231 27.47 -47.63 -12.90
C GLY A 231 26.06 -48.22 -12.74
N THR A 232 25.02 -47.57 -13.29
CA THR A 232 23.81 -48.24 -13.83
C THR A 232 23.29 -47.42 -15.02
N GLY A 233 23.35 -47.99 -16.23
CA GLY A 233 22.86 -47.34 -17.44
C GLY A 233 21.34 -47.26 -17.48
N LEU A 234 20.82 -46.18 -18.08
CA LEU A 234 19.42 -45.94 -18.43
C LEU A 234 18.41 -46.32 -17.34
N LEU A 235 18.21 -45.42 -16.37
CA LEU A 235 16.97 -45.39 -15.60
C LEU A 235 16.19 -44.14 -16.00
N SER A 236 14.87 -44.25 -16.08
CA SER A 236 13.95 -43.16 -16.45
C SER A 236 14.01 -41.95 -15.50
N ASN A 237 14.63 -42.10 -14.33
CA ASN A 237 14.65 -41.12 -13.24
C ASN A 237 16.11 -40.76 -12.90
N ALA A 238 16.68 -39.84 -13.67
CA ALA A 238 18.05 -39.34 -13.50
C ALA A 238 18.21 -38.52 -12.20
N PRO A 239 19.26 -38.74 -11.39
CA PRO A 239 19.58 -37.88 -10.26
C PRO A 239 19.79 -36.42 -10.71
N PHE A 240 19.35 -35.46 -9.91
CA PHE A 240 19.53 -34.04 -10.20
C PHE A 240 19.65 -33.20 -8.94
N VAL A 241 20.20 -32.00 -9.09
CA VAL A 241 20.16 -30.88 -8.15
C VAL A 241 19.69 -29.65 -8.93
N GLY A 242 18.79 -28.86 -8.40
CA GLY A 242 18.20 -27.72 -9.07
C GLY A 242 17.86 -26.59 -8.12
N VAL A 243 17.70 -25.41 -8.68
CA VAL A 243 17.34 -24.18 -7.98
C VAL A 243 16.10 -23.63 -8.66
N ASN A 244 15.08 -23.34 -7.86
CA ASN A 244 13.78 -22.83 -8.30
C ASN A 244 13.50 -21.50 -7.61
N SER A 245 13.23 -20.45 -8.40
CA SER A 245 12.74 -19.18 -7.90
C SER A 245 11.21 -19.22 -7.85
N LEU A 246 10.65 -18.82 -6.69
CA LEU A 246 9.21 -18.87 -6.46
C LEU A 246 8.47 -17.67 -7.05
N GLN A 247 9.13 -16.52 -7.18
CA GLN A 247 8.53 -15.30 -7.73
C GLN A 247 9.14 -14.86 -9.06
N GLN A 248 10.37 -15.27 -9.39
CA GLN A 248 11.11 -14.71 -10.52
C GLN A 248 11.03 -15.61 -11.77
N VAL A 249 10.75 -14.99 -12.92
CA VAL A 249 10.82 -15.63 -14.23
C VAL A 249 11.97 -15.03 -15.03
N TYR A 250 12.93 -15.87 -15.38
CA TYR A 250 14.08 -15.49 -16.19
C TYR A 250 13.73 -15.57 -17.69
N PRO A 251 14.11 -14.56 -18.49
CA PRO A 251 13.76 -14.51 -19.91
C PRO A 251 14.47 -15.56 -20.77
N ALA A 252 13.92 -15.80 -21.97
CA ALA A 252 14.58 -16.62 -22.99
C ALA A 252 15.80 -15.90 -23.57
N GLY A 253 16.83 -16.67 -23.95
CA GLY A 253 18.03 -16.15 -24.61
C GLY A 253 19.18 -15.79 -23.67
N SER A 254 18.93 -15.84 -22.36
CA SER A 254 19.95 -15.68 -21.33
C SER A 254 20.84 -16.90 -21.18
N LYS A 255 22.01 -16.74 -20.58
CA LYS A 255 22.82 -17.85 -20.10
C LYS A 255 22.30 -18.27 -18.73
N ALA A 256 22.20 -19.57 -18.50
CA ALA A 256 21.78 -20.11 -17.21
C ALA A 256 22.62 -21.33 -16.87
N GLY A 257 23.12 -21.42 -15.63
CA GLY A 257 24.11 -22.42 -15.29
C GLY A 257 24.37 -22.64 -13.80
N PHE A 258 25.40 -23.43 -13.53
CA PHE A 258 25.91 -23.71 -12.20
C PHE A 258 27.42 -23.51 -12.14
N VAL A 259 27.90 -23.10 -10.96
CA VAL A 259 29.32 -23.09 -10.62
C VAL A 259 29.64 -24.34 -9.81
N ILE A 260 30.47 -25.23 -10.38
CA ILE A 260 30.73 -26.57 -9.85
C ILE A 260 32.21 -26.92 -9.79
N GLN A 261 32.62 -27.80 -8.87
CA GLN A 261 34.02 -28.19 -8.70
C GLN A 261 34.14 -29.68 -8.36
N VAL A 262 35.15 -30.36 -8.92
CA VAL A 262 35.52 -31.70 -8.42
C VAL A 262 36.35 -31.55 -7.14
N SER A 263 35.93 -32.18 -6.04
CA SER A 263 36.53 -32.01 -4.70
C SER A 263 38.05 -32.32 -4.61
N ASN A 264 38.63 -33.10 -5.54
CA ASN A 264 40.08 -33.35 -5.62
C ASN A 264 40.89 -32.30 -6.42
N GLY A 265 40.27 -31.20 -6.86
CA GLY A 265 40.98 -30.11 -7.53
C GLY A 265 41.38 -30.36 -8.97
N GLY A 266 40.85 -31.41 -9.61
CA GLY A 266 41.03 -31.68 -11.03
C GLY A 266 39.99 -30.96 -11.88
N LEU A 267 40.34 -30.65 -13.14
CA LEU A 267 39.36 -30.24 -14.16
C LEU A 267 38.29 -31.33 -14.32
N LEU A 268 37.04 -30.93 -14.56
CA LEU A 268 35.97 -31.82 -15.00
C LEU A 268 36.48 -32.61 -16.21
N SER A 269 36.60 -33.92 -16.06
CA SER A 269 36.99 -34.80 -17.17
C SER A 269 35.90 -34.80 -18.23
N ALA A 270 36.26 -35.04 -19.48
CA ALA A 270 35.30 -35.19 -20.57
C ALA A 270 34.24 -36.27 -20.26
N ASP A 271 34.61 -37.30 -19.48
CA ASP A 271 33.70 -38.36 -19.05
C ASP A 271 32.67 -37.87 -18.02
N VAL A 272 33.04 -36.96 -17.11
CA VAL A 272 32.08 -36.32 -16.19
C VAL A 272 31.16 -35.36 -16.96
N LEU A 273 31.69 -34.55 -17.87
CA LEU A 273 30.88 -33.64 -18.70
C LEU A 273 29.90 -34.39 -19.62
N ASN A 274 30.30 -35.55 -20.17
CA ASN A 274 29.43 -36.44 -20.93
C ASN A 274 28.27 -37.05 -20.11
N SER A 275 28.37 -37.00 -18.78
CA SER A 275 27.37 -37.56 -17.88
C SER A 275 26.39 -36.53 -17.33
N LEU A 276 26.63 -35.24 -17.57
CA LEU A 276 25.85 -34.13 -17.01
C LEU A 276 25.07 -33.35 -18.09
N ALA A 277 23.92 -32.82 -17.70
CA ALA A 277 23.05 -31.98 -18.52
C ALA A 277 22.43 -30.86 -17.68
N ILE A 278 22.01 -29.79 -18.34
CA ILE A 278 21.20 -28.73 -17.73
C ILE A 278 19.79 -28.80 -18.30
N ARG A 279 18.79 -28.69 -17.42
CA ARG A 279 17.38 -28.55 -17.76
C ARG A 279 16.82 -27.29 -17.13
N THR A 280 15.93 -26.62 -17.85
CA THR A 280 15.17 -25.50 -17.31
C THR A 280 13.69 -25.83 -17.29
N TYR A 281 12.96 -25.27 -16.35
CA TYR A 281 11.52 -25.44 -16.19
C TYR A 281 10.85 -24.09 -15.92
N LEU A 282 9.61 -23.93 -16.38
CA LEU A 282 8.74 -22.81 -16.05
C LEU A 282 7.49 -23.38 -15.38
N HIS A 283 7.31 -23.08 -14.09
CA HIS A 283 6.25 -23.63 -13.23
C HIS A 283 6.09 -25.15 -13.41
N GLY A 284 7.21 -25.88 -13.35
CA GLY A 284 7.27 -27.34 -13.49
C GLY A 284 7.22 -27.87 -14.93
N GLN A 285 6.98 -27.04 -15.95
CA GLN A 285 7.00 -27.45 -17.37
C GLN A 285 8.41 -27.38 -17.96
N LEU A 286 8.88 -28.46 -18.59
CA LEU A 286 10.21 -28.53 -19.19
C LEU A 286 10.37 -27.53 -20.35
N GLN A 287 11.40 -26.69 -20.29
CA GLN A 287 11.70 -25.64 -21.25
C GLN A 287 12.88 -26.03 -22.16
N ASP A 288 14.06 -26.23 -21.56
CA ASP A 288 15.28 -26.69 -22.24
C ASP A 288 15.82 -27.99 -21.63
N ASP A 289 16.53 -28.78 -22.44
CA ASP A 289 17.19 -30.02 -22.01
C ASP A 289 18.48 -30.29 -22.81
N VAL A 290 19.64 -29.90 -22.27
CA VAL A 290 20.91 -29.83 -23.02
C VAL A 290 22.03 -30.61 -22.32
N ASN A 291 22.70 -31.51 -23.07
CA ASN A 291 23.91 -32.20 -22.60
C ASN A 291 25.13 -31.27 -22.62
N LEU A 292 25.91 -31.27 -21.54
CA LEU A 292 27.10 -30.40 -21.43
C LEU A 292 28.24 -30.78 -22.39
N SER A 293 28.24 -31.99 -22.93
CA SER A 293 29.22 -32.44 -23.93
C SER A 293 28.81 -32.25 -25.39
N SER A 294 27.63 -31.67 -25.65
CA SER A 294 27.19 -31.34 -27.00
C SER A 294 27.97 -30.14 -27.57
N SER A 295 28.00 -29.93 -28.89
CA SER A 295 28.66 -28.76 -29.49
C SER A 295 28.04 -27.42 -29.06
N THR A 296 26.81 -27.42 -28.55
CA THR A 296 26.15 -26.26 -27.92
C THR A 296 26.51 -26.14 -26.43
N GLY A 297 26.76 -27.27 -25.73
CA GLY A 297 27.22 -27.31 -24.34
C GLY A 297 28.72 -27.03 -24.14
N LEU A 298 29.58 -27.45 -25.08
CA LEU A 298 31.03 -27.16 -25.06
C LEU A 298 31.34 -25.68 -25.29
N LEU A 299 30.43 -24.93 -25.91
CA LEU A 299 30.55 -23.48 -26.12
C LEU A 299 30.25 -22.67 -24.84
N GLY A 300 29.72 -23.30 -23.79
CA GLY A 300 29.41 -22.69 -22.50
C GLY A 300 30.42 -22.99 -21.39
N LEU A 301 31.48 -23.77 -21.65
CA LEU A 301 32.52 -24.05 -20.66
C LEU A 301 33.45 -22.83 -20.51
N SER A 302 33.09 -21.95 -19.57
CA SER A 302 33.98 -20.91 -19.08
C SER A 302 34.64 -21.36 -17.77
N LEU A 303 35.95 -21.16 -17.64
CA LEU A 303 36.68 -21.41 -16.41
C LEU A 303 36.67 -20.14 -15.53
N LEU A 304 35.73 -19.95 -14.61
CA LEU A 304 35.74 -18.81 -13.66
C LEU A 304 35.55 -19.19 -12.20
N SER A 305 35.86 -18.20 -11.38
CA SER A 305 36.38 -18.15 -10.01
C SER A 305 35.70 -19.01 -8.95
N GLY A 306 36.53 -19.54 -8.05
CA GLY A 306 36.17 -19.96 -6.69
C GLY A 306 37.33 -19.64 -5.75
N SER A 307 37.04 -19.23 -4.51
CA SER A 307 38.08 -18.88 -3.55
C SER A 307 38.92 -20.10 -3.15
N ASN A 308 40.21 -19.83 -3.01
CA ASN A 308 41.16 -20.55 -2.16
C ASN A 308 41.31 -22.07 -2.40
N THR A 309 42.23 -22.38 -3.31
CA THR A 309 43.06 -23.61 -3.47
C THR A 309 42.78 -24.51 -4.68
N THR A 310 41.59 -24.47 -5.30
CA THR A 310 41.22 -25.22 -6.53
C THR A 310 40.02 -24.58 -7.25
N PRO A 311 40.00 -24.37 -8.59
CA PRO A 311 38.94 -23.56 -9.22
C PRO A 311 37.65 -24.35 -9.49
N ALA A 312 36.51 -23.76 -9.12
CA ALA A 312 35.21 -24.13 -9.67
C ALA A 312 35.14 -23.82 -11.18
N GLN A 313 34.13 -24.35 -11.85
CA GLN A 313 33.91 -24.25 -13.29
C GLN A 313 32.44 -23.91 -13.54
N GLU A 314 32.21 -22.97 -14.45
CA GLU A 314 30.87 -22.64 -14.92
C GLU A 314 30.45 -23.67 -15.96
N VAL A 315 29.27 -24.24 -15.75
CA VAL A 315 28.56 -25.02 -16.75
C VAL A 315 27.23 -24.33 -17.01
N ALA A 316 27.03 -23.88 -18.25
CA ALA A 316 25.85 -23.10 -18.61
C ALA A 316 25.32 -23.48 -19.99
N ILE A 317 24.06 -23.13 -20.22
CA ILE A 317 23.39 -23.18 -21.52
C ILE A 317 22.88 -21.79 -21.86
N THR A 318 22.66 -21.53 -23.15
CA THR A 318 21.78 -20.43 -23.55
C THR A 318 20.35 -20.97 -23.58
N THR A 319 19.47 -20.39 -22.78
CA THR A 319 18.06 -20.79 -22.69
C THR A 319 17.33 -20.42 -23.98
N THR A 320 16.40 -21.27 -24.42
CA THR A 320 15.59 -20.98 -25.62
C THR A 320 14.19 -20.49 -25.28
N LYS A 321 13.78 -20.63 -24.02
CA LYS A 321 12.48 -20.24 -23.48
C LYS A 321 12.63 -19.69 -22.06
N PRO A 322 11.64 -18.91 -21.56
CA PRO A 322 11.64 -18.42 -20.19
C PRO A 322 11.58 -19.56 -19.18
N TYR A 323 12.12 -19.37 -17.99
CA TYR A 323 12.20 -20.39 -16.94
C TYR A 323 12.21 -19.76 -15.54
N ASN A 324 11.75 -20.48 -14.52
CA ASN A 324 11.88 -20.11 -13.12
C ASN A 324 12.70 -21.16 -12.32
N GLU A 325 13.01 -22.30 -12.93
CA GLU A 325 13.82 -23.36 -12.32
C GLU A 325 14.91 -23.85 -13.26
N ILE A 326 16.11 -24.08 -12.73
CA ILE A 326 17.24 -24.70 -13.43
C ILE A 326 17.72 -25.95 -12.67
N ARG A 327 18.00 -27.05 -13.39
CA ARG A 327 18.45 -28.32 -12.83
C ARG A 327 19.72 -28.83 -13.50
N LEU A 328 20.71 -29.22 -12.70
CA LEU A 328 21.87 -30.03 -13.10
C LEU A 328 21.53 -31.51 -12.97
N VAL A 329 21.54 -32.25 -14.08
CA VAL A 329 21.02 -33.62 -14.19
C VAL A 329 22.12 -34.60 -14.59
N GLN A 330 22.23 -35.73 -13.88
CA GLN A 330 23.12 -36.83 -14.24
C GLN A 330 22.41 -37.83 -15.18
N ARG A 331 22.73 -37.81 -16.48
CA ARG A 331 22.08 -38.66 -17.50
C ARG A 331 22.71 -40.03 -17.69
N ASN A 332 24.02 -40.15 -17.48
CA ASN A 332 24.76 -41.39 -17.70
C ASN A 332 25.51 -41.80 -16.43
N GLY A 333 25.61 -43.10 -16.19
CA GLY A 333 26.48 -43.62 -15.12
C GLY A 333 27.93 -43.30 -15.42
N ILE A 334 28.67 -42.85 -14.42
CA ILE A 334 30.09 -42.52 -14.56
C ILE A 334 30.94 -43.76 -14.26
N ALA A 335 32.04 -43.94 -14.97
CA ALA A 335 32.94 -45.08 -14.74
C ALA A 335 33.57 -45.00 -13.34
N ALA A 336 33.65 -46.14 -12.63
CA ALA A 336 34.10 -46.22 -11.23
C ALA A 336 35.53 -45.69 -10.99
N ASN A 337 36.37 -45.63 -12.02
CA ASN A 337 37.72 -45.10 -11.98
C ASN A 337 37.81 -43.57 -12.17
N VAL A 338 36.70 -42.91 -12.52
CA VAL A 338 36.63 -41.46 -12.76
C VAL A 338 36.19 -40.69 -11.51
N LEU A 339 35.52 -41.35 -10.56
CA LEU A 339 35.01 -40.72 -9.34
C LEU A 339 35.60 -41.35 -8.08
N SER A 340 36.47 -40.61 -7.41
CA SER A 340 36.88 -40.88 -6.02
C SER A 340 36.40 -39.81 -5.04
N SER A 341 35.77 -38.73 -5.54
CA SER A 341 35.37 -37.56 -4.74
C SER A 341 34.07 -36.92 -5.26
N PRO A 342 33.30 -36.24 -4.39
CA PRO A 342 32.03 -35.60 -4.75
C PRO A 342 32.23 -34.38 -5.67
N LEU A 343 31.14 -33.99 -6.33
CA LEU A 343 31.01 -32.73 -7.06
C LEU A 343 30.49 -31.67 -6.10
N LEU A 344 31.25 -30.61 -5.88
CA LEU A 344 30.82 -29.44 -5.12
C LEU A 344 30.01 -28.54 -6.04
N ILE A 345 28.87 -28.04 -5.57
CA ILE A 345 27.99 -27.10 -6.28
C ILE A 345 27.93 -25.85 -5.41
N TYR A 346 28.47 -24.73 -5.90
CA TYR A 346 28.51 -23.47 -5.15
C TYR A 346 27.20 -22.71 -5.30
N TYR A 347 26.79 -22.41 -6.53
CA TYR A 347 25.55 -21.66 -6.79
C TYR A 347 25.03 -21.91 -8.21
N ALA A 348 23.75 -21.60 -8.44
CA ALA A 348 23.17 -21.44 -9.76
C ALA A 348 23.18 -19.96 -10.16
N PHE A 349 23.20 -19.66 -11.46
CA PHE A 349 23.23 -18.28 -11.94
C PHE A 349 22.45 -18.08 -13.24
N GLU A 350 22.03 -16.84 -13.47
CA GLU A 350 21.51 -16.30 -14.72
C GLU A 350 22.51 -15.26 -15.28
N SER A 351 22.52 -15.06 -16.60
CA SER A 351 23.12 -13.85 -17.18
C SER A 351 22.39 -13.45 -18.44
N GLY A 352 21.92 -12.21 -18.48
CA GLY A 352 21.29 -11.63 -19.65
C GLY A 352 22.09 -11.82 -20.95
N SER A 353 21.37 -11.87 -22.08
CA SER A 353 21.98 -12.09 -23.41
C SER A 353 23.02 -11.02 -23.82
N ALA A 354 23.00 -9.85 -23.19
CA ALA A 354 23.94 -8.75 -23.37
C ALA A 354 25.27 -8.94 -22.62
N CYS A 355 25.35 -9.89 -21.69
CA CYS A 355 26.57 -10.21 -20.94
C CYS A 355 27.64 -10.84 -21.85
N ALA A 356 28.44 -9.97 -22.45
CA ALA A 356 29.63 -10.32 -23.21
C ALA A 356 30.71 -10.90 -22.27
N GLU A 357 31.64 -11.70 -22.80
CA GLU A 357 32.78 -12.12 -21.98
C GLU A 357 33.59 -10.90 -21.53
N CYS A 358 33.83 -10.76 -20.22
CA CYS A 358 34.58 -9.63 -19.69
C CYS A 358 36.01 -9.59 -20.18
N ARG A 359 36.27 -8.74 -21.17
CA ARG A 359 37.57 -8.59 -21.82
C ARG A 359 37.80 -7.11 -22.10
N SER A 360 38.62 -6.50 -21.25
CA SER A 360 39.10 -5.14 -21.43
C SER A 360 40.32 -5.13 -22.35
N LEU A 361 40.35 -4.18 -23.28
CA LEU A 361 41.53 -3.93 -24.09
C LEU A 361 42.66 -3.41 -23.21
N LEU A 362 43.83 -4.03 -23.32
CA LEU A 362 45.03 -3.52 -22.67
C LEU A 362 45.61 -2.37 -23.50
N VAL A 363 45.14 -1.15 -23.27
CA VAL A 363 45.55 0.05 -24.01
C VAL A 363 46.65 0.84 -23.31
N SER A 364 47.54 1.47 -24.09
CA SER A 364 48.50 2.45 -23.59
C SER A 364 48.13 3.87 -24.04
N THR A 365 47.24 4.55 -23.31
CA THR A 365 46.88 5.96 -23.55
C THR A 365 47.43 6.87 -22.43
N ALA A 366 47.52 8.18 -22.69
CA ALA A 366 48.07 9.14 -21.74
C ALA A 366 47.21 9.37 -20.48
N SER A 367 45.91 9.01 -20.49
CA SER A 367 45.00 9.20 -19.36
C SER A 367 44.84 7.97 -18.44
N GLN A 368 45.27 6.78 -18.88
CA GLN A 368 45.18 5.52 -18.13
C GLN A 368 46.59 4.89 -18.13
N ASN A 369 47.45 5.34 -17.20
CA ASN A 369 48.90 5.07 -17.18
C ASN A 369 49.26 3.63 -16.73
N ARG A 370 48.39 2.65 -17.01
CA ARG A 370 48.44 1.28 -16.46
C ARG A 370 49.33 0.34 -17.27
N PHE A 371 49.48 0.50 -18.59
CA PHE A 371 50.38 -0.33 -19.40
C PHE A 371 51.43 0.52 -20.16
N LYS A 372 52.72 0.22 -19.96
CA LYS A 372 53.87 1.00 -20.50
C LYS A 372 54.22 0.71 -21.97
N GLY A 373 53.49 -0.19 -22.63
CA GLY A 373 53.72 -0.55 -24.03
C GLY A 373 54.00 -2.04 -24.26
N ALA A 374 54.01 -2.43 -25.54
CA ALA A 374 54.29 -3.78 -26.00
C ALA A 374 55.78 -3.94 -26.38
N VAL A 375 56.48 -4.90 -25.76
CA VAL A 375 57.91 -5.17 -26.01
C VAL A 375 58.05 -6.54 -26.69
N ALA A 376 58.50 -6.56 -27.94
CA ALA A 376 58.92 -7.79 -28.60
C ALA A 376 60.38 -8.13 -28.29
N SER A 377 60.65 -9.41 -28.08
CA SER A 377 61.98 -9.96 -27.90
C SER A 377 62.12 -11.26 -28.68
N THR A 378 63.26 -11.46 -29.32
CA THR A 378 63.63 -12.69 -30.05
C THR A 378 64.67 -13.46 -29.25
N THR A 379 64.63 -14.79 -29.29
CA THR A 379 65.53 -15.65 -28.48
C THR A 379 66.66 -16.29 -29.28
N THR A 380 66.90 -15.88 -30.54
CA THR A 380 67.95 -16.48 -31.40
C THR A 380 68.88 -15.44 -32.03
N ASN A 381 70.18 -15.75 -32.06
CA ASN A 381 71.28 -14.88 -32.56
C ASN A 381 71.70 -15.17 -34.01
N ALA A 382 70.78 -15.52 -34.93
CA ALA A 382 71.12 -15.99 -36.28
C ALA A 382 70.38 -15.27 -37.42
N PHE A 383 70.95 -15.28 -38.63
CA PHE A 383 70.43 -14.65 -39.85
C PHE A 383 69.03 -15.23 -40.24
N ASN A 384 68.08 -14.39 -40.66
CA ASN A 384 66.63 -14.70 -40.85
C ASN A 384 65.85 -14.98 -39.54
N VAL A 385 65.90 -14.06 -38.58
CA VAL A 385 65.16 -14.13 -37.31
C VAL A 385 63.66 -13.94 -37.56
N PRO A 386 62.76 -14.73 -36.92
CA PRO A 386 61.34 -14.39 -36.84
C PRO A 386 61.14 -13.06 -36.10
N ILE A 387 60.52 -12.07 -36.75
CA ILE A 387 60.27 -10.72 -36.20
C ILE A 387 58.77 -10.48 -36.07
N ILE A 388 58.38 -9.71 -35.05
CA ILE A 388 57.06 -9.08 -34.95
C ILE A 388 57.27 -7.59 -35.20
N ASP A 389 56.73 -7.07 -36.30
CA ASP A 389 56.77 -5.65 -36.63
C ASP A 389 55.53 -4.94 -36.06
N ASP A 390 55.63 -3.62 -35.88
CA ASP A 390 54.55 -2.74 -35.41
C ASP A 390 53.97 -3.12 -34.03
N THR A 391 54.83 -3.57 -33.12
CA THR A 391 54.44 -4.06 -31.78
C THR A 391 53.59 -3.08 -30.95
N PRO A 392 53.76 -1.73 -31.01
CA PRO A 392 52.91 -0.81 -30.25
C PRO A 392 51.42 -0.90 -30.60
N ASN A 393 51.09 -1.37 -31.81
CA ASN A 393 49.70 -1.51 -32.27
C ASN A 393 48.89 -2.48 -31.41
N VAL A 394 49.54 -3.44 -30.74
CA VAL A 394 48.87 -4.45 -29.90
C VAL A 394 48.25 -3.86 -28.63
N VAL A 395 48.68 -2.67 -28.24
CA VAL A 395 48.16 -1.91 -27.10
C VAL A 395 47.56 -0.56 -27.53
N ASN A 396 47.19 -0.45 -28.83
CA ASN A 396 46.44 0.69 -29.34
C ASN A 396 44.93 0.51 -29.02
N ALA A 397 44.24 1.63 -28.80
CA ALA A 397 42.79 1.68 -28.66
C ALA A 397 42.06 1.42 -29.99
N ASP A 398 42.71 1.64 -31.15
CA ASP A 398 42.16 1.22 -32.44
C ASP A 398 42.20 -0.31 -32.58
N THR A 399 41.03 -0.95 -32.62
CA THR A 399 40.88 -2.40 -32.74
C THR A 399 41.19 -2.94 -34.14
N ASN A 400 41.50 -2.07 -35.10
CA ASN A 400 41.92 -2.46 -36.45
C ASN A 400 43.43 -2.38 -36.67
N ASP A 401 44.16 -1.80 -35.72
CA ASP A 401 45.61 -1.80 -35.73
C ASP A 401 46.15 -3.17 -35.33
N PHE A 402 47.28 -3.57 -35.92
CA PHE A 402 47.89 -4.87 -35.66
C PHE A 402 49.41 -4.84 -35.75
N ALA A 403 50.04 -5.70 -34.95
CA ALA A 403 51.41 -6.14 -35.17
C ALA A 403 51.43 -7.34 -36.13
N THR A 404 52.46 -7.44 -36.94
CA THR A 404 52.57 -8.51 -37.95
C THR A 404 53.72 -9.45 -37.60
N TYR A 405 53.37 -10.73 -37.41
CA TYR A 405 54.32 -11.82 -37.38
C TYR A 405 54.48 -12.44 -38.78
N ILE A 406 55.72 -12.52 -39.26
CA ILE A 406 56.05 -13.10 -40.56
C ILE A 406 56.84 -14.40 -40.36
N PHE A 407 56.32 -15.50 -40.90
CA PHE A 407 57.06 -16.77 -40.88
C PHE A 407 58.30 -16.67 -41.79
N PRO A 408 59.49 -17.07 -41.31
CA PRO A 408 60.68 -17.08 -42.15
C PRO A 408 60.56 -18.12 -43.28
N THR A 409 61.09 -17.78 -44.46
CA THR A 409 61.04 -18.64 -45.65
C THR A 409 61.87 -19.93 -45.53
N VAL A 410 62.82 -19.96 -44.59
CA VAL A 410 63.62 -21.12 -44.19
C VAL A 410 63.67 -21.13 -42.66
N SER A 411 63.00 -22.10 -42.01
CA SER A 411 62.96 -22.22 -40.55
C SER A 411 64.05 -23.16 -40.04
N ILE A 412 64.92 -22.65 -39.17
CA ILE A 412 65.95 -23.42 -38.43
C ILE A 412 65.54 -23.70 -36.96
N GLY A 413 64.27 -23.47 -36.62
CA GLY A 413 63.78 -23.53 -35.24
C GLY A 413 64.05 -22.25 -34.47
N GLY A 414 63.07 -21.81 -33.68
CA GLY A 414 63.17 -20.60 -32.86
C GLY A 414 61.80 -20.12 -32.37
N SER A 415 61.80 -19.13 -31.49
CA SER A 415 60.59 -18.49 -31.00
C SER A 415 60.71 -16.97 -31.01
N VAL A 416 59.61 -16.31 -31.31
CA VAL A 416 59.45 -14.87 -31.07
C VAL A 416 58.46 -14.68 -29.93
N GLN A 417 58.71 -13.68 -29.11
CA GLN A 417 57.90 -13.38 -27.94
C GLN A 417 57.47 -11.92 -27.99
N LEU A 418 56.17 -11.67 -27.78
CA LEU A 418 55.63 -10.34 -27.56
C LEU A 418 55.09 -10.28 -26.14
N THR A 419 55.59 -9.33 -25.35
CA THR A 419 55.24 -9.19 -23.93
C THR A 419 54.57 -7.84 -23.67
N ILE A 420 53.43 -7.87 -22.98
CA ILE A 420 52.71 -6.70 -22.49
C ILE A 420 52.91 -6.60 -20.99
N ARG A 421 53.29 -5.42 -20.48
CA ARG A 421 53.63 -5.19 -19.06
C ARG A 421 52.82 -4.06 -18.45
N ASN A 422 52.30 -4.28 -17.24
CA ASN A 422 51.72 -3.25 -16.38
C ASN A 422 52.83 -2.31 -15.83
N ASN A 423 52.51 -1.05 -15.56
CA ASN A 423 53.42 0.02 -15.17
C ASN A 423 53.76 -0.03 -13.67
N GLY A 424 54.89 -0.64 -13.29
CA GLY A 424 55.40 -0.51 -11.92
C GLY A 424 56.75 -1.18 -11.69
N THR A 425 57.75 -0.41 -11.29
CA THR A 425 58.98 -0.93 -10.68
C THR A 425 58.76 -1.01 -9.17
N THR A 426 58.43 -2.21 -8.68
CA THR A 426 58.61 -2.65 -7.28
C THR A 426 58.00 -1.74 -6.20
N ALA A 427 56.70 -1.87 -5.94
CA ALA A 427 56.08 -1.84 -4.57
C ALA A 427 54.55 -1.86 -4.59
N ASN A 428 53.89 -1.29 -5.62
CA ASN A 428 52.46 -1.44 -5.88
C ASN A 428 52.32 -1.73 -7.37
N VAL A 429 52.22 -3.00 -7.72
CA VAL A 429 51.89 -3.38 -9.10
C VAL A 429 50.42 -3.71 -9.09
N ASP A 430 49.62 -3.05 -9.92
CA ASP A 430 48.25 -3.45 -10.23
C ASP A 430 48.30 -4.86 -10.82
N THR A 431 48.29 -5.87 -9.94
CA THR A 431 48.23 -7.26 -10.34
C THR A 431 46.81 -7.52 -10.74
N ILE A 432 46.62 -7.94 -11.98
CA ILE A 432 45.34 -8.49 -12.40
C ILE A 432 45.11 -9.75 -11.56
N PRO A 433 43.94 -9.91 -10.93
CA PRO A 433 43.65 -11.02 -10.06
C PRO A 433 43.84 -12.37 -10.76
N ARG A 434 43.99 -13.42 -9.94
CA ARG A 434 43.83 -14.80 -10.44
C ARG A 434 42.42 -14.95 -11.00
N TYR A 435 42.22 -15.87 -11.95
CA TYR A 435 40.93 -16.13 -12.61
C TYR A 435 40.51 -15.10 -13.66
N SER A 436 41.23 -13.99 -13.80
CA SER A 436 41.06 -13.09 -14.94
C SER A 436 41.54 -13.72 -16.25
N PHE A 437 40.85 -13.41 -17.35
CA PHE A 437 41.26 -13.80 -18.71
C PHE A 437 42.57 -13.13 -19.08
N ALA A 438 43.46 -13.85 -19.77
CA ALA A 438 44.67 -13.30 -20.38
C ALA A 438 44.80 -13.80 -21.82
N GLY A 439 44.84 -12.89 -22.80
CA GLY A 439 44.84 -13.30 -24.20
C GLY A 439 45.18 -12.24 -25.24
N PHE A 440 45.06 -12.65 -26.49
CA PHE A 440 45.37 -11.86 -27.68
C PHE A 440 44.35 -12.13 -28.79
N VAL A 441 44.01 -11.11 -29.56
CA VAL A 441 43.25 -11.23 -30.81
C VAL A 441 44.22 -11.44 -31.96
N ILE A 442 44.05 -12.53 -32.72
CA ILE A 442 44.93 -12.89 -33.84
C ILE A 442 44.15 -13.18 -35.13
N GLU A 443 44.80 -13.06 -36.27
CA GLU A 443 44.27 -13.45 -37.58
C GLU A 443 45.37 -14.12 -38.41
N ARG A 444 45.04 -15.20 -39.11
CA ARG A 444 45.94 -15.77 -40.12
C ARG A 444 45.63 -15.19 -41.50
N VAL A 445 46.59 -14.50 -42.08
CA VAL A 445 46.45 -13.93 -43.42
C VAL A 445 46.60 -15.03 -44.48
N GLY A 446 45.55 -15.29 -45.25
CA GLY A 446 45.58 -16.17 -46.43
C GLY A 446 45.14 -17.63 -46.24
N GLY A 447 44.45 -17.99 -45.14
CA GLY A 447 43.84 -19.31 -44.96
C GLY A 447 43.28 -19.55 -43.55
N LEU A 448 42.58 -20.66 -43.32
CA LEU A 448 42.04 -21.01 -41.99
C LEU A 448 43.16 -21.21 -40.95
N LEU A 449 42.86 -20.81 -39.72
CA LEU A 449 43.60 -21.15 -38.51
C LEU A 449 43.38 -22.65 -38.22
N ASN A 450 44.29 -23.51 -38.66
CA ASN A 450 44.21 -24.95 -38.39
C ASN A 450 44.86 -25.26 -37.03
N LEU A 451 44.35 -26.25 -36.29
CA LEU A 451 44.80 -26.69 -34.97
C LEU A 451 46.32 -26.92 -34.89
N GLY A 452 46.94 -27.45 -35.95
CA GLY A 452 48.40 -27.65 -35.99
C GLY A 452 49.24 -26.37 -36.00
N LEU A 453 48.67 -25.21 -36.33
CA LEU A 453 49.31 -23.90 -36.17
C LEU A 453 49.19 -23.40 -34.73
N LEU A 454 48.05 -23.65 -34.10
CA LEU A 454 47.76 -23.28 -32.71
C LEU A 454 48.64 -24.05 -31.71
N ASP A 455 49.04 -25.29 -32.04
CA ASP A 455 50.03 -26.05 -31.26
C ASP A 455 51.38 -25.32 -31.09
N ASN A 456 51.67 -24.35 -31.95
CA ASN A 456 52.90 -23.58 -31.93
C ASN A 456 52.77 -22.23 -31.21
N ILE A 457 51.58 -21.86 -30.75
CA ILE A 457 51.35 -20.60 -30.03
C ILE A 457 51.19 -20.91 -28.56
N VAL A 458 51.98 -20.25 -27.71
CA VAL A 458 51.94 -20.40 -26.25
C VAL A 458 51.65 -19.06 -25.62
N ILE A 459 50.66 -19.00 -24.74
CA ILE A 459 50.35 -17.82 -23.93
C ILE A 459 50.89 -18.07 -22.53
N THR A 460 51.59 -17.09 -21.97
CA THR A 460 52.22 -17.19 -20.65
C THR A 460 51.94 -15.93 -19.83
N THR A 461 51.56 -16.11 -18.56
CA THR A 461 51.36 -15.02 -17.60
C THR A 461 52.48 -14.98 -16.57
N TYR A 462 52.78 -13.78 -16.05
CA TYR A 462 53.86 -13.53 -15.09
C TYR A 462 53.38 -12.57 -14.00
N ASN A 463 53.92 -12.75 -12.79
CA ASN A 463 53.88 -11.76 -11.73
C ASN A 463 55.31 -11.28 -11.48
N GLY A 464 55.61 -10.06 -11.90
CA GLY A 464 56.98 -9.56 -11.99
C GLY A 464 57.76 -10.34 -13.03
N ASP A 465 58.86 -10.98 -12.61
CA ASP A 465 59.66 -11.87 -13.46
C ASP A 465 59.35 -13.36 -13.28
N THR A 466 58.48 -13.71 -12.33
CA THR A 466 58.11 -15.10 -12.04
C THR A 466 56.98 -15.55 -12.96
N GLU A 467 57.22 -16.60 -13.74
CA GLU A 467 56.18 -17.27 -14.53
C GLU A 467 55.09 -17.82 -13.61
N GLN A 468 53.84 -17.51 -13.93
CA GLN A 468 52.68 -18.00 -13.19
C GLN A 468 52.11 -19.22 -13.91
N GLN A 469 51.72 -19.06 -15.17
CA GLN A 469 51.09 -20.11 -15.95
C GLN A 469 51.41 -20.00 -17.43
N SER A 470 51.45 -21.15 -18.10
CA SER A 470 51.71 -21.26 -19.54
C SER A 470 50.78 -22.30 -20.16
N ARG A 471 50.20 -21.97 -21.32
CA ARG A 471 49.24 -22.82 -22.05
C ARG A 471 49.47 -22.74 -23.56
N THR A 472 49.37 -23.89 -24.24
CA THR A 472 49.51 -24.01 -25.70
C THR A 472 48.15 -23.91 -26.39
N ALA A 473 48.01 -23.02 -27.36
CA ALA A 473 46.73 -22.67 -27.99
C ALA A 473 46.02 -23.84 -28.73
N GLY A 474 46.71 -24.95 -28.99
CA GLY A 474 46.13 -26.15 -29.63
C GLY A 474 45.49 -27.17 -28.66
N GLY A 475 45.63 -26.99 -27.34
CA GLY A 475 44.98 -27.85 -26.33
C GLY A 475 43.54 -27.44 -26.05
N LEU A 476 42.56 -28.27 -26.44
CA LEU A 476 41.11 -28.04 -26.29
C LEU A 476 40.57 -28.06 -24.84
N LEU A 477 41.42 -28.25 -23.82
CA LEU A 477 41.05 -28.16 -22.41
C LEU A 477 41.77 -26.97 -21.79
N GLY A 478 41.05 -25.86 -21.60
CA GLY A 478 41.53 -24.68 -20.87
C GLY A 478 41.94 -23.47 -21.72
N LEU A 479 41.64 -23.44 -23.02
CA LEU A 479 41.72 -22.25 -23.86
C LEU A 479 40.38 -22.00 -24.56
N SER A 480 39.94 -20.75 -24.55
CA SER A 480 38.78 -20.32 -25.36
C SER A 480 39.31 -19.91 -26.75
N LEU A 481 38.88 -20.63 -27.79
CA LEU A 481 39.10 -20.23 -29.18
C LEU A 481 37.78 -19.73 -29.76
N ILE A 482 37.56 -18.42 -29.70
CA ILE A 482 36.38 -17.79 -30.29
C ILE A 482 36.75 -17.32 -31.70
N THR A 483 36.24 -18.01 -32.72
CA THR A 483 36.37 -17.57 -34.11
C THR A 483 35.32 -16.49 -34.40
N GLY A 484 35.75 -15.24 -34.59
CA GLY A 484 34.88 -14.17 -35.04
C GLY A 484 34.47 -14.34 -36.51
N ARG A 485 33.34 -13.74 -36.89
CA ARG A 485 32.82 -13.77 -38.27
C ARG A 485 33.73 -13.03 -39.27
N ASP A 486 34.65 -12.21 -38.78
CA ASP A 486 35.56 -11.38 -39.57
C ASP A 486 36.94 -12.02 -39.83
N GLY A 487 37.09 -13.32 -39.54
CA GLY A 487 38.35 -14.06 -39.72
C GLY A 487 39.38 -13.87 -38.59
N ARG A 488 39.09 -13.02 -37.61
CA ARG A 488 39.87 -12.87 -36.36
C ARG A 488 39.47 -13.94 -35.35
N SER A 489 40.42 -14.37 -34.54
CA SER A 489 40.22 -15.34 -33.46
C SER A 489 40.82 -14.81 -32.17
N THR A 490 40.08 -14.89 -31.07
CA THR A 490 40.68 -14.62 -29.76
C THR A 490 41.30 -15.90 -29.21
N ILE A 491 42.54 -15.81 -28.75
CA ILE A 491 43.25 -16.89 -28.07
C ILE A 491 43.65 -16.43 -26.67
N GLY A 492 43.35 -17.24 -25.67
CA GLY A 492 43.63 -16.90 -24.28
C GLY A 492 43.06 -17.90 -23.31
N PHE A 493 43.51 -17.81 -22.07
CA PHE A 493 43.01 -18.65 -20.99
C PHE A 493 42.74 -17.79 -19.76
N LYS A 494 41.80 -18.25 -18.94
CA LYS A 494 41.57 -17.68 -17.61
C LYS A 494 42.63 -18.24 -16.67
N THR A 495 43.32 -17.34 -15.98
CA THR A 495 44.45 -17.70 -15.13
C THR A 495 43.97 -18.35 -13.83
N THR A 496 44.83 -18.98 -13.03
CA THR A 496 44.51 -19.42 -11.65
C THR A 496 45.46 -18.79 -10.63
N LEU A 497 46.34 -17.90 -11.09
CA LEU A 497 47.33 -17.19 -10.31
C LEU A 497 47.36 -15.73 -10.80
N PRO A 498 47.53 -14.75 -9.90
CA PRO A 498 47.51 -13.34 -10.27
C PRO A 498 48.70 -12.99 -11.15
N TYR A 499 48.55 -12.02 -12.04
CA TYR A 499 49.57 -11.66 -13.00
C TYR A 499 49.56 -10.16 -13.30
N ASN A 500 50.70 -9.62 -13.70
CA ASN A 500 50.84 -8.21 -14.13
C ASN A 500 51.47 -8.10 -15.52
N ARG A 501 51.67 -9.25 -16.17
CA ARG A 501 52.34 -9.34 -17.47
C ARG A 501 51.87 -10.56 -18.24
N ILE A 502 51.53 -10.35 -19.51
CA ILE A 502 51.13 -11.41 -20.43
C ILE A 502 52.09 -11.48 -21.61
N ARG A 503 52.34 -12.68 -22.11
CA ARG A 503 53.25 -12.94 -23.23
C ARG A 503 52.63 -13.92 -24.20
N ILE A 504 52.66 -13.59 -25.48
CA ILE A 504 52.44 -14.55 -26.58
C ILE A 504 53.79 -14.97 -27.14
N THR A 505 53.99 -16.29 -27.23
CA THR A 505 55.16 -16.92 -27.82
C THR A 505 54.72 -17.68 -29.06
N ILE A 506 55.30 -17.36 -30.21
CA ILE A 506 55.05 -18.09 -31.46
C ILE A 506 56.31 -18.89 -31.79
N ASN A 507 56.17 -20.22 -31.72
CA ASN A 507 57.23 -21.17 -32.03
C ASN A 507 57.24 -21.48 -33.54
N THR A 508 58.44 -21.57 -34.11
CA THR A 508 58.63 -22.00 -35.50
C THR A 508 59.22 -23.41 -35.52
N PRO A 509 58.47 -24.42 -35.97
CA PRO A 509 59.02 -25.77 -36.09
C PRO A 509 60.12 -25.84 -37.16
N VAL A 510 61.12 -26.68 -36.92
CA VAL A 510 62.26 -26.89 -37.86
C VAL A 510 61.76 -27.56 -39.13
N GLY A 511 62.13 -27.03 -40.30
CA GLY A 511 61.89 -27.70 -41.58
C GLY A 511 60.46 -27.66 -42.13
N VAL A 512 59.52 -26.96 -41.46
CA VAL A 512 58.14 -26.77 -41.95
C VAL A 512 57.98 -25.34 -42.47
N ASN A 513 57.66 -25.20 -43.76
CA ASN A 513 57.23 -23.91 -44.31
C ASN A 513 55.72 -23.78 -44.10
N LEU A 514 55.32 -23.05 -43.06
CA LEU A 514 53.91 -22.87 -42.71
C LEU A 514 53.17 -21.89 -43.62
N GLY A 515 53.89 -21.05 -44.37
CA GLY A 515 53.35 -20.06 -45.31
C GLY A 515 52.38 -19.03 -44.68
N GLY A 516 52.61 -17.73 -44.95
CA GLY A 516 51.68 -16.66 -44.57
C GLY A 516 52.18 -15.78 -43.42
N ARG A 517 51.25 -15.05 -42.79
CA ARG A 517 51.51 -14.08 -41.71
C ARG A 517 50.43 -14.23 -40.63
N ILE A 518 50.79 -13.97 -39.38
CA ILE A 518 49.82 -13.79 -38.28
C ILE A 518 49.75 -12.31 -37.97
N ARG A 519 48.56 -11.73 -37.98
CA ARG A 519 48.32 -10.40 -37.42
C ARG A 519 47.90 -10.56 -35.95
N ILE A 520 48.44 -9.73 -35.08
CA ILE A 520 48.11 -9.67 -33.65
C ILE A 520 47.51 -8.28 -33.42
N TYR A 521 46.21 -8.20 -33.15
CA TYR A 521 45.48 -6.93 -33.10
C TYR A 521 45.53 -6.29 -31.73
N ASN A 522 44.98 -6.95 -30.71
CA ASN A 522 44.91 -6.40 -29.35
C ASN A 522 45.27 -7.45 -28.31
N ALA A 523 45.83 -6.97 -27.19
CA ALA A 523 45.95 -7.72 -25.95
C ALA A 523 44.70 -7.50 -25.07
N LEU A 524 44.26 -8.55 -24.39
CA LEU A 524 43.02 -8.56 -23.61
C LEU A 524 43.25 -9.10 -22.20
N ALA A 525 42.60 -8.49 -21.22
CA ALA A 525 42.46 -9.02 -19.87
C ALA A 525 41.10 -8.68 -19.23
N SER A 526 40.69 -9.43 -18.21
CA SER A 526 39.60 -9.00 -17.32
C SER A 526 40.23 -8.13 -16.21
N LEU A 527 40.09 -6.80 -16.32
CA LEU A 527 40.57 -5.87 -15.30
C LEU A 527 39.63 -5.86 -14.10
N ASP A 528 40.17 -5.55 -12.94
CA ASP A 528 39.53 -5.45 -11.62
C ASP A 528 40.31 -4.32 -10.91
N ASP A 529 39.65 -3.19 -10.61
CA ASP A 529 40.29 -1.93 -10.21
C ASP A 529 40.33 -1.75 -8.69
N ASP A 530 39.30 -2.23 -8.00
CA ASP A 530 39.19 -2.22 -6.53
C ASP A 530 39.74 -3.52 -5.89
N ASN A 531 40.03 -4.55 -6.69
CA ASN A 531 40.52 -5.87 -6.29
C ASN A 531 39.55 -6.64 -5.39
N ASP A 532 38.26 -6.46 -5.59
CA ASP A 532 37.22 -7.17 -4.86
C ASP A 532 36.97 -8.60 -5.42
N GLY A 533 37.47 -8.88 -6.63
CA GLY A 533 37.34 -10.15 -7.32
C GLY A 533 36.29 -10.18 -8.43
N VAL A 534 35.58 -9.08 -8.66
CA VAL A 534 34.65 -8.88 -9.78
C VAL A 534 35.33 -8.00 -10.84
N PRO A 535 35.40 -8.44 -12.11
CA PRO A 535 36.01 -7.61 -13.14
C PRO A 535 35.21 -6.34 -13.44
N ASN A 536 35.87 -5.19 -13.69
CA ASN A 536 35.26 -3.87 -13.92
C ASN A 536 34.07 -3.80 -14.89
N CYS A 537 33.96 -4.76 -15.82
CA CYS A 537 32.87 -4.75 -16.78
C CYS A 537 31.58 -5.40 -16.24
N PHE A 538 31.68 -6.04 -15.07
CA PHE A 538 30.60 -6.63 -14.27
C PHE A 538 30.53 -6.02 -12.87
N ASP A 539 31.42 -5.07 -12.57
CA ASP A 539 31.52 -4.33 -11.32
C ASP A 539 30.35 -3.34 -11.25
N VAL A 540 29.43 -3.61 -10.32
CA VAL A 540 28.30 -2.75 -9.98
C VAL A 540 28.60 -1.88 -8.76
N CYS A 541 29.68 -2.17 -8.01
CA CYS A 541 30.21 -1.33 -6.94
C CYS A 541 31.59 -0.71 -7.28
N PRO A 542 31.71 0.30 -8.16
CA PRO A 542 33.03 0.79 -8.63
C PRO A 542 33.95 1.39 -7.56
N ALA A 543 33.46 1.55 -6.33
CA ALA A 543 34.18 2.03 -5.15
C ALA A 543 33.93 1.15 -3.90
N GLY A 544 33.31 -0.01 -4.07
CA GLY A 544 32.80 -0.88 -3.01
C GLY A 544 33.35 -2.30 -3.12
N ASN A 545 32.52 -3.30 -2.79
CA ASN A 545 32.88 -4.71 -2.88
C ASN A 545 31.62 -5.47 -3.27
N ASP A 546 31.57 -5.98 -4.49
CA ASP A 546 30.46 -6.74 -5.08
C ASP A 546 30.22 -8.10 -4.37
N ALA A 547 31.08 -8.47 -3.41
CA ALA A 547 30.93 -9.65 -2.57
C ALA A 547 30.26 -9.37 -1.22
N LEU A 548 29.96 -8.11 -0.89
CA LEU A 548 29.10 -7.77 0.25
C LEU A 548 27.65 -7.73 -0.23
N ASP A 549 26.88 -8.66 0.29
CA ASP A 549 25.47 -8.94 0.00
C ASP A 549 24.95 -9.49 1.35
N SER A 550 24.56 -8.55 2.22
CA SER A 550 24.34 -8.76 3.65
C SER A 550 23.06 -9.53 3.93
N ASP A 551 22.08 -9.39 3.05
CA ASP A 551 20.77 -10.02 3.09
C ASP A 551 20.70 -11.27 2.18
N GLY A 552 21.63 -11.44 1.25
CA GLY A 552 21.83 -12.64 0.43
C GLY A 552 20.91 -12.70 -0.79
N ASP A 553 20.44 -11.55 -1.26
CA ASP A 553 19.46 -11.43 -2.35
C ASP A 553 20.13 -11.48 -3.74
N GLY A 554 21.45 -11.30 -3.82
CA GLY A 554 22.23 -11.29 -5.06
C GLY A 554 22.57 -9.89 -5.58
N THR A 555 22.03 -8.84 -4.95
CA THR A 555 22.34 -7.42 -5.17
C THR A 555 23.40 -6.99 -4.15
N PRO A 556 24.55 -6.42 -4.58
CA PRO A 556 25.54 -5.98 -3.61
C PRO A 556 25.07 -4.81 -2.73
N ASP A 557 25.43 -4.82 -1.43
CA ASP A 557 25.05 -3.83 -0.40
C ASP A 557 25.23 -2.36 -0.81
N CYS A 558 26.15 -2.10 -1.74
CA CYS A 558 26.51 -0.75 -2.18
C CYS A 558 25.48 -0.12 -3.14
N VAL A 559 24.70 -0.96 -3.82
CA VAL A 559 23.65 -0.62 -4.79
C VAL A 559 22.30 -1.17 -4.37
N ASP A 560 22.25 -1.88 -3.26
CA ASP A 560 21.04 -2.39 -2.64
C ASP A 560 20.45 -1.37 -1.66
N GLY A 561 19.28 -0.84 -2.01
CA GLY A 561 18.49 0.06 -1.17
C GLY A 561 17.95 -0.62 0.10
N CYS A 562 17.99 -1.96 0.16
CA CYS A 562 17.45 -2.77 1.24
C CYS A 562 18.37 -3.93 1.68
N ASN A 563 19.64 -3.60 1.93
CA ASN A 563 20.66 -4.56 2.36
C ASN A 563 20.45 -5.24 3.74
N GLN A 564 19.26 -5.14 4.33
CA GLN A 564 18.87 -5.80 5.56
C GLN A 564 17.80 -6.90 5.35
N VAL A 565 17.09 -6.90 4.22
CA VAL A 565 15.98 -7.83 3.97
C VAL A 565 16.18 -8.47 2.60
N ASN A 566 16.27 -9.80 2.53
CA ASN A 566 16.49 -10.56 1.30
C ASN A 566 15.37 -10.31 0.29
N ASN A 567 15.52 -9.27 -0.52
CA ASN A 567 14.46 -8.65 -1.32
C ASN A 567 14.70 -8.83 -2.82
N LYS A 568 15.28 -9.98 -3.18
CA LYS A 568 15.70 -10.35 -4.53
C LYS A 568 14.70 -10.03 -5.65
N SER A 569 13.43 -9.97 -5.27
CA SER A 569 12.49 -8.99 -5.80
C SER A 569 11.59 -8.56 -4.63
N PRO A 570 11.31 -7.26 -4.48
CA PRO A 570 10.17 -6.68 -5.18
C PRO A 570 10.57 -5.39 -5.93
N PHE A 571 10.05 -5.23 -7.15
CA PHE A 571 9.95 -3.90 -7.78
C PHE A 571 8.62 -3.24 -7.39
N VAL A 572 8.07 -3.59 -6.23
CA VAL A 572 6.84 -2.98 -5.71
C VAL A 572 7.32 -1.93 -4.72
N ASP A 573 7.00 -0.71 -5.11
CA ASP A 573 7.35 0.61 -4.60
C ASP A 573 6.04 1.34 -4.86
N THR A 574 5.10 1.17 -3.93
CA THR A 574 3.66 1.46 -4.12
C THR A 574 3.46 2.95 -4.31
N ASP A 575 4.00 3.73 -3.39
CA ASP A 575 4.12 5.18 -3.40
C ASP A 575 5.13 5.75 -4.42
N SER A 576 5.99 4.91 -5.01
CA SER A 576 7.00 5.30 -6.00
C SER A 576 8.06 6.28 -5.48
N ASP A 577 8.38 6.27 -4.17
CA ASP A 577 9.39 7.15 -3.59
C ASP A 577 10.84 6.65 -3.81
N GLY A 578 10.99 5.40 -4.27
CA GLY A 578 12.25 4.74 -4.56
C GLY A 578 12.79 3.86 -3.43
N ILE A 579 12.05 3.72 -2.35
CA ILE A 579 12.17 2.68 -1.33
C ILE A 579 11.16 1.57 -1.68
N PHE A 580 11.50 0.32 -1.39
CA PHE A 580 10.59 -0.78 -1.71
C PHE A 580 9.79 -1.12 -0.46
N ASN A 581 8.49 -1.42 -0.59
CA ASN A 581 7.57 -1.70 0.51
C ASN A 581 8.15 -2.66 1.58
N ALA A 582 8.92 -3.68 1.16
CA ALA A 582 9.56 -4.63 2.09
C ALA A 582 10.59 -4.00 3.08
N CYS A 583 10.92 -2.75 2.84
CA CYS A 583 11.99 -1.96 3.42
C CYS A 583 11.55 -0.53 3.71
N ASP A 584 10.33 -0.21 3.30
CA ASP A 584 9.65 1.01 3.65
C ASP A 584 9.14 0.92 5.08
N ALA A 585 8.98 2.08 5.70
CA ALA A 585 8.33 2.18 7.00
C ALA A 585 6.86 2.57 6.87
N ASP A 586 6.45 3.00 5.69
CA ASP A 586 5.18 3.63 5.32
C ASP A 586 5.08 3.47 3.79
N SER A 587 4.49 2.37 3.32
CA SER A 587 4.66 1.85 1.96
C SER A 587 3.79 2.55 0.90
N ASP A 588 2.74 3.24 1.32
CA ASP A 588 1.81 4.06 0.53
C ASP A 588 2.00 5.57 0.79
N ASN A 589 2.80 5.96 1.79
CA ASN A 589 3.13 7.35 2.12
C ASN A 589 1.90 8.20 2.52
N ASP A 590 0.90 7.57 3.12
CA ASP A 590 -0.27 8.24 3.71
C ASP A 590 0.07 8.94 5.06
N GLY A 591 1.27 8.69 5.60
CA GLY A 591 1.75 9.26 6.87
C GLY A 591 1.49 8.39 8.10
N ILE A 592 0.90 7.21 7.92
CA ILE A 592 0.68 6.16 8.90
C ILE A 592 1.73 5.04 8.63
N PRO A 593 2.52 4.62 9.63
CA PRO A 593 3.62 3.69 9.35
C PRO A 593 3.15 2.23 9.36
N ASP A 594 3.44 1.41 8.33
CA ASP A 594 3.11 -0.03 8.13
C ASP A 594 2.98 -0.91 9.39
N THR A 595 3.75 -0.58 10.43
CA THR A 595 3.69 -1.22 11.75
C THR A 595 2.41 -0.92 12.55
N ILE A 596 1.66 0.11 12.18
CA ILE A 596 0.42 0.59 12.77
C ILE A 596 -0.76 0.04 11.97
N GLU A 597 -0.82 0.24 10.64
CA GLU A 597 -1.89 -0.34 9.83
C GLU A 597 -1.81 -1.88 9.82
N GLY A 598 -0.60 -2.42 9.68
CA GLY A 598 -0.32 -3.85 9.80
C GLY A 598 -0.38 -4.61 8.48
N ILE A 599 0.69 -5.36 8.21
CA ILE A 599 0.97 -6.03 6.93
C ILE A 599 -0.04 -7.06 6.38
N ASP A 600 -1.03 -7.48 7.17
CA ASP A 600 -2.06 -8.48 6.83
C ASP A 600 -3.46 -8.04 7.29
N VAL A 601 -3.63 -6.75 7.61
CA VAL A 601 -4.92 -6.11 7.93
C VAL A 601 -5.49 -5.53 6.64
N ASP A 602 -6.80 -5.63 6.50
CA ASP A 602 -7.63 -5.31 5.32
C ASP A 602 -9.01 -5.06 5.93
N THR A 603 -9.26 -3.79 6.31
CA THR A 603 -10.36 -3.39 7.21
C THR A 603 -11.70 -3.48 6.51
N ASP A 604 -11.81 -2.91 5.33
CA ASP A 604 -13.01 -2.89 4.50
C ASP A 604 -13.22 -4.18 3.67
N GLY A 605 -12.16 -4.97 3.46
CA GLY A 605 -12.21 -6.27 2.80
C GLY A 605 -12.16 -6.22 1.27
N ASP A 606 -11.67 -5.14 0.66
CA ASP A 606 -11.55 -5.03 -0.80
C ASP A 606 -10.41 -5.90 -1.40
N GLY A 607 -9.47 -6.32 -0.54
CA GLY A 607 -8.32 -7.16 -0.88
C GLY A 607 -6.99 -6.40 -1.06
N ILE A 608 -6.95 -5.11 -0.80
CA ILE A 608 -5.78 -4.25 -0.61
C ILE A 608 -5.53 -4.16 0.91
N PRO A 609 -4.36 -4.57 1.40
CA PRO A 609 -4.06 -4.42 2.82
C PRO A 609 -3.84 -2.94 3.16
N ASN A 610 -4.29 -2.50 4.33
CA ASN A 610 -4.25 -1.09 4.78
C ASN A 610 -2.89 -0.39 4.59
N TYR A 611 -1.76 -1.08 4.77
CA TYR A 611 -0.42 -0.50 4.53
C TYR A 611 -0.06 -0.26 3.05
N LEU A 612 -1.00 -0.48 2.16
CA LEU A 612 -0.92 -0.21 0.72
C LEU A 612 -2.17 0.50 0.21
N ASP A 613 -3.02 0.95 1.13
CA ASP A 613 -4.37 1.46 0.90
C ASP A 613 -4.37 2.94 1.30
N LEU A 614 -5.01 3.81 0.51
CA LEU A 614 -5.09 5.24 0.82
C LEU A 614 -6.41 5.64 1.47
N ASP A 615 -7.35 4.71 1.64
CA ASP A 615 -8.71 4.88 2.17
C ASP A 615 -9.13 3.54 2.83
N SER A 616 -8.53 3.23 3.98
CA SER A 616 -8.48 1.88 4.58
C SER A 616 -9.84 1.31 5.00
N ASP A 617 -10.81 2.16 5.33
CA ASP A 617 -12.20 1.80 5.64
C ASP A 617 -13.18 2.15 4.51
N ASN A 618 -12.71 2.86 3.48
CA ASN A 618 -13.46 3.23 2.29
C ASN A 618 -14.68 4.09 2.58
N ASP A 619 -14.57 4.99 3.54
CA ASP A 619 -15.56 6.01 3.85
C ASP A 619 -15.47 7.23 2.89
N GLY A 620 -14.46 7.25 2.01
CA GLY A 620 -14.24 8.32 1.04
C GLY A 620 -13.40 9.48 1.56
N ILE A 621 -12.87 9.39 2.77
CA ILE A 621 -11.85 10.28 3.32
C ILE A 621 -10.52 9.51 3.26
N LEU A 622 -9.46 10.19 2.83
CA LEU A 622 -8.17 9.48 2.68
C LEU A 622 -7.45 9.43 4.02
N ASP A 623 -6.82 8.30 4.33
CA ASP A 623 -6.10 8.00 5.57
C ASP A 623 -5.16 9.14 6.00
N LEU A 624 -4.51 9.80 5.04
CA LEU A 624 -3.67 10.96 5.29
C LEU A 624 -4.39 12.11 6.02
N TYR A 625 -5.66 12.37 5.70
CA TYR A 625 -6.48 13.42 6.30
C TYR A 625 -7.04 13.03 7.67
N GLU A 626 -7.13 11.74 7.98
CA GLU A 626 -7.58 11.20 9.27
C GLU A 626 -6.43 10.87 10.21
N SER A 627 -5.23 10.60 9.69
CA SER A 627 -4.00 10.23 10.41
C SER A 627 -3.62 11.18 11.57
N GLY A 628 -4.16 12.41 11.58
CA GLY A 628 -3.78 13.49 12.48
C GLY A 628 -2.51 14.22 12.05
N VAL A 629 -1.97 13.92 10.87
CA VAL A 629 -0.81 14.61 10.30
C VAL A 629 -1.21 15.99 9.77
N ALA A 630 -0.35 16.98 10.02
CA ALA A 630 -0.52 18.29 9.40
C ALA A 630 -0.17 18.23 7.90
N VAL A 631 -1.20 18.06 7.06
CA VAL A 631 -1.08 17.86 5.60
C VAL A 631 -0.53 19.11 4.90
N GLY A 632 -1.15 20.28 5.07
CA GLY A 632 -0.58 21.58 4.69
C GLY A 632 0.03 21.66 3.27
N ASN A 633 1.34 21.94 3.16
CA ASN A 633 2.07 21.90 1.87
C ASN A 633 2.87 20.60 1.69
N ASN A 634 2.64 19.60 2.54
CA ASN A 634 3.30 18.30 2.48
C ASN A 634 2.56 17.33 1.54
N ASP A 635 1.31 17.61 1.19
CA ASP A 635 0.61 17.06 0.02
C ASP A 635 0.10 18.24 -0.81
N ALA A 636 0.95 18.77 -1.70
CA ALA A 636 0.62 19.98 -2.45
C ALA A 636 -0.38 19.72 -3.60
N ASN A 637 -0.55 18.46 -4.00
CA ASN A 637 -1.46 18.01 -5.05
C ASN A 637 -2.73 17.38 -4.51
N GLN A 638 -2.88 17.26 -3.18
CA GLN A 638 -4.05 16.71 -2.49
C GLN A 638 -4.41 15.34 -3.08
N ASN A 639 -3.45 14.42 -3.13
CA ASN A 639 -3.64 13.07 -3.66
C ASN A 639 -3.59 11.97 -2.60
N GLY A 640 -3.53 12.31 -1.32
CA GLY A 640 -3.44 11.33 -0.24
C GLY A 640 -2.03 10.81 0.00
N VAL A 641 -1.04 11.25 -0.80
CA VAL A 641 0.34 10.76 -0.72
C VAL A 641 1.27 11.92 -0.39
N LEU A 642 2.09 11.76 0.65
CA LEU A 642 3.02 12.81 1.06
C LEU A 642 4.14 13.03 0.03
N ASP A 643 4.35 14.30 -0.37
CA ASP A 643 5.36 14.75 -1.35
C ASP A 643 6.83 14.52 -0.90
N THR A 644 7.06 14.11 0.35
CA THR A 644 8.40 13.94 0.93
C THR A 644 8.69 12.48 1.27
N ALA A 645 9.75 11.94 0.65
CA ALA A 645 10.22 10.54 0.74
C ALA A 645 10.78 10.08 2.11
N ASN A 646 10.07 10.34 3.23
CA ASN A 646 10.30 9.71 4.55
C ASN A 646 9.17 10.10 5.54
N PRO A 647 8.01 9.42 5.59
CA PRO A 647 6.76 10.03 6.03
C PRO A 647 6.23 9.58 7.40
N VAL A 648 6.98 8.84 8.21
CA VAL A 648 6.54 8.55 9.61
C VAL A 648 6.32 9.83 10.40
N SER A 649 5.08 10.29 10.46
CA SER A 649 4.70 11.55 11.09
C SER A 649 3.94 11.31 12.38
N THR A 650 3.28 10.15 12.54
CA THR A 650 2.64 9.75 13.80
C THR A 650 2.87 8.26 14.12
N ASN A 651 2.91 7.89 15.41
CA ASN A 651 2.83 6.47 15.85
C ASN A 651 1.58 6.28 16.73
N THR A 652 0.68 7.24 16.62
CA THR A 652 -0.54 7.41 17.40
C THR A 652 -1.46 8.15 16.42
N PRO A 653 -2.06 7.42 15.47
CA PRO A 653 -3.12 7.96 14.64
C PRO A 653 -4.17 8.67 15.50
N ARG A 654 -4.93 9.56 14.87
CA ARG A 654 -6.08 10.18 15.53
C ARG A 654 -7.12 9.10 15.87
N ASP A 655 -7.85 9.38 16.93
CA ASP A 655 -8.91 8.57 17.54
C ASP A 655 -9.77 9.62 18.23
N THR A 656 -10.72 10.16 17.48
CA THR A 656 -11.45 11.40 17.79
C THR A 656 -12.39 11.21 18.98
N ASP A 657 -13.23 10.17 18.96
CA ASP A 657 -14.13 9.83 20.06
C ASP A 657 -13.44 9.09 21.24
N GLY A 658 -12.24 8.55 21.03
CA GLY A 658 -11.43 7.90 22.05
C GLY A 658 -11.83 6.46 22.36
N ASP A 659 -12.49 5.77 21.44
CA ASP A 659 -12.97 4.40 21.64
C ASP A 659 -11.92 3.30 21.40
N GLY A 660 -10.83 3.68 20.73
CA GLY A 660 -9.69 2.83 20.41
C GLY A 660 -9.68 2.27 18.98
N ILE A 661 -10.62 2.65 18.13
CA ILE A 661 -10.59 2.55 16.67
C ILE A 661 -10.06 3.91 16.16
N PRO A 662 -8.93 3.93 15.46
CA PRO A 662 -8.44 5.16 14.85
C PRO A 662 -9.35 5.66 13.73
N ASP A 663 -9.44 6.99 13.54
CA ASP A 663 -10.29 7.64 12.52
C ASP A 663 -10.17 6.98 11.13
N PHE A 664 -8.96 6.70 10.62
CA PHE A 664 -8.74 6.03 9.31
C PHE A 664 -9.25 4.57 9.19
N LEU A 665 -9.91 4.08 10.23
CA LEU A 665 -10.52 2.75 10.33
C LEU A 665 -11.92 2.80 10.93
N ASP A 666 -12.47 4.00 11.11
CA ASP A 666 -13.70 4.30 11.84
C ASP A 666 -14.69 4.99 10.91
N LEU A 667 -15.83 4.34 10.65
CA LEU A 667 -16.85 4.88 9.75
C LEU A 667 -17.73 5.99 10.38
N ASP A 668 -17.51 6.34 11.66
CA ASP A 668 -18.26 7.34 12.46
C ASP A 668 -17.31 7.92 13.53
N SER A 669 -16.34 8.72 13.08
CA SER A 669 -15.12 9.13 13.82
C SER A 669 -15.37 9.90 15.14
N ASP A 670 -16.45 10.68 15.24
CA ASP A 670 -16.88 11.34 16.48
C ASP A 670 -18.03 10.61 17.20
N ASN A 671 -18.53 9.54 16.59
CA ASN A 671 -19.60 8.71 17.09
C ASN A 671 -20.88 9.49 17.39
N ASP A 672 -21.19 10.54 16.62
CA ASP A 672 -22.44 11.29 16.70
C ASP A 672 -23.63 10.51 16.08
N GLY A 673 -23.33 9.41 15.37
CA GLY A 673 -24.29 8.54 14.75
C GLY A 673 -24.60 8.90 13.30
N ILE A 674 -23.88 9.81 12.66
CA ILE A 674 -23.82 10.10 11.23
C ILE A 674 -22.50 9.50 10.69
N PRO A 675 -22.49 8.79 9.54
CA PRO A 675 -21.24 8.21 9.05
C PRO A 675 -20.37 9.23 8.33
N ASP A 676 -19.05 9.11 8.47
CA ASP A 676 -18.04 10.02 7.90
C ASP A 676 -18.22 10.23 6.39
N LEU A 677 -18.57 9.20 5.62
CA LEU A 677 -18.90 9.31 4.19
C LEU A 677 -19.98 10.37 3.90
N GLN A 678 -20.98 10.46 4.77
CA GLN A 678 -22.09 11.42 4.66
C GLN A 678 -21.67 12.84 5.03
N GLU A 679 -20.71 12.99 5.94
CA GLU A 679 -20.20 14.27 6.46
C GLU A 679 -19.01 14.83 5.64
N SER A 680 -18.31 13.96 4.92
CA SER A 680 -17.19 14.28 4.03
C SER A 680 -17.48 15.44 3.06
N GLY A 681 -18.76 15.67 2.74
CA GLY A 681 -19.21 16.64 1.76
C GLY A 681 -18.96 16.20 0.31
N LEU A 682 -18.51 14.96 0.10
CA LEU A 682 -18.34 14.39 -1.23
C LEU A 682 -19.69 14.26 -1.94
N THR A 683 -19.65 14.40 -3.27
CA THR A 683 -20.85 14.27 -4.10
C THR A 683 -20.59 13.36 -5.28
N GLY A 684 -21.58 12.52 -5.60
CA GLY A 684 -21.48 11.61 -6.75
C GLY A 684 -20.70 10.33 -6.51
N TYR A 685 -20.33 10.05 -5.25
CA TYR A 685 -19.88 8.73 -4.80
C TYR A 685 -20.96 7.68 -5.03
N ALA A 686 -20.55 6.42 -5.10
CA ALA A 686 -21.44 5.29 -5.22
C ALA A 686 -21.50 4.54 -3.88
N ASP A 687 -22.58 4.72 -3.12
CA ASP A 687 -22.93 3.85 -1.99
C ASP A 687 -24.35 3.31 -2.27
N THR A 688 -24.43 2.10 -2.83
CA THR A 688 -25.68 1.54 -3.38
C THR A 688 -26.47 0.76 -2.32
N ASN A 689 -25.75 0.22 -1.36
CA ASN A 689 -26.20 -0.56 -0.21
C ASN A 689 -26.47 0.31 1.02
N ASN A 690 -26.06 1.57 1.02
CA ASN A 690 -26.17 2.50 2.14
C ASN A 690 -25.48 1.91 3.38
N ASP A 691 -24.28 1.36 3.20
CA ASP A 691 -23.50 0.79 4.30
C ASP A 691 -22.38 1.71 4.80
N GLY A 692 -22.30 2.95 4.30
CA GLY A 692 -21.29 3.92 4.74
C GLY A 692 -19.95 3.74 4.03
N VAL A 693 -19.82 2.74 3.16
CA VAL A 693 -18.61 2.41 2.42
C VAL A 693 -18.82 2.68 0.92
N VAL A 694 -17.80 3.20 0.25
CA VAL A 694 -17.84 3.48 -1.18
C VAL A 694 -17.80 2.19 -2.00
N ASP A 695 -18.88 1.90 -2.73
CA ASP A 695 -18.98 0.80 -3.69
C ASP A 695 -18.20 1.09 -4.99
N GLY A 696 -17.38 0.15 -5.45
CA GLY A 696 -16.90 0.26 -6.81
C GLY A 696 -15.81 -0.71 -7.21
N PRO A 697 -15.41 -0.68 -8.49
CA PRO A 697 -14.07 -1.08 -8.87
C PRO A 697 -13.05 -0.01 -8.43
N ASP A 698 -11.84 -0.47 -8.14
CA ASP A 698 -10.61 0.31 -8.12
C ASP A 698 -9.73 -0.18 -9.30
N ALA A 699 -9.42 0.71 -10.24
CA ALA A 699 -8.72 0.39 -11.47
C ALA A 699 -7.20 0.22 -11.32
N ASP A 700 -6.58 0.98 -10.42
CA ASP A 700 -5.14 1.07 -10.21
C ASP A 700 -4.64 0.42 -8.92
N GLN A 701 -5.56 -0.06 -8.07
CA GLN A 701 -5.29 -0.74 -6.81
C GLN A 701 -4.51 0.15 -5.85
N ASP A 702 -5.05 1.34 -5.58
CA ASP A 702 -4.52 2.29 -4.61
C ASP A 702 -5.43 2.52 -3.40
N GLY A 703 -6.54 1.77 -3.31
CA GLY A 703 -7.48 1.88 -2.19
C GLY A 703 -8.72 2.72 -2.52
N ILE A 704 -8.61 3.64 -3.49
CA ILE A 704 -9.64 4.64 -3.75
C ILE A 704 -10.54 4.16 -4.89
N GLN A 705 -11.86 4.02 -4.67
CA GLN A 705 -12.74 3.53 -5.75
C GLN A 705 -12.92 4.57 -6.86
N ASP A 706 -13.10 4.09 -8.10
CA ASP A 706 -13.31 4.87 -9.33
C ASP A 706 -14.41 5.97 -9.23
N SER A 707 -15.32 5.87 -8.24
CA SER A 707 -16.42 6.83 -8.05
C SER A 707 -16.00 8.10 -7.30
N VAL A 708 -14.97 8.01 -6.45
CA VAL A 708 -14.38 9.09 -5.65
C VAL A 708 -12.96 9.42 -6.10
N ASP A 709 -12.29 8.51 -6.80
CA ASP A 709 -11.00 8.76 -7.41
C ASP A 709 -11.08 9.76 -8.58
N THR A 710 -10.21 10.76 -8.55
CA THR A 710 -10.06 11.77 -9.60
C THR A 710 -9.14 11.31 -10.74
N ASN A 711 -8.42 10.19 -10.58
CA ASN A 711 -7.51 9.61 -11.55
C ASN A 711 -7.32 8.07 -11.43
N ASP A 712 -8.28 7.32 -11.98
CA ASP A 712 -8.38 5.84 -11.99
C ASP A 712 -7.33 5.13 -12.89
N ALA A 713 -6.08 5.60 -12.84
CA ALA A 713 -4.96 5.11 -13.65
C ALA A 713 -3.58 5.34 -13.02
N ALA A 714 -3.48 6.11 -11.93
CA ALA A 714 -2.25 6.18 -11.15
C ALA A 714 -2.52 6.51 -9.67
N PHE A 715 -1.89 5.71 -8.81
CA PHE A 715 -1.82 5.82 -7.35
C PHE A 715 -1.98 7.25 -6.79
N GLY A 716 -3.00 7.42 -5.96
CA GLY A 716 -3.49 8.63 -5.33
C GLY A 716 -4.50 9.41 -6.17
N SER A 717 -5.38 10.17 -5.51
CA SER A 717 -6.47 10.93 -6.14
C SER A 717 -6.18 12.45 -6.21
N PRO A 718 -5.49 12.98 -7.25
CA PRO A 718 -5.03 14.36 -7.29
C PRO A 718 -6.15 15.42 -7.31
N ASN A 719 -6.09 16.35 -6.36
CA ASN A 719 -7.07 17.42 -6.11
C ASN A 719 -8.41 16.88 -5.64
N MET A 720 -8.38 15.79 -4.85
CA MET A 720 -9.55 15.34 -4.12
C MET A 720 -10.07 16.49 -3.22
N PRO A 721 -11.41 16.69 -3.13
CA PRO A 721 -11.97 17.63 -2.17
C PRO A 721 -11.47 17.30 -0.77
N LEU A 722 -11.12 18.33 0.02
CA LEU A 722 -10.84 18.13 1.44
C LEU A 722 -12.16 17.83 2.16
N PRO A 723 -12.12 17.12 3.31
CA PRO A 723 -13.28 16.97 4.18
C PRO A 723 -13.93 18.32 4.48
N ARG A 724 -15.25 18.33 4.56
CA ARG A 724 -16.05 19.52 4.84
C ARG A 724 -15.76 20.03 6.25
N ASP A 725 -15.79 21.35 6.38
CA ASP A 725 -15.63 22.12 7.63
C ASP A 725 -16.67 23.23 7.49
N THR A 726 -17.87 22.95 7.99
CA THR A 726 -19.09 23.71 7.70
C THR A 726 -19.03 25.10 8.32
N ASP A 727 -18.64 25.22 9.58
CA ASP A 727 -18.59 26.50 10.30
C ASP A 727 -17.22 27.24 10.19
N GLY A 728 -16.18 26.56 9.72
CA GLY A 728 -14.85 27.11 9.49
C GLY A 728 -13.97 27.18 10.74
N ASP A 729 -14.25 26.40 11.78
CA ASP A 729 -13.50 26.40 13.03
C ASP A 729 -12.21 25.55 13.02
N THR A 730 -11.98 24.82 11.90
CA THR A 730 -10.86 23.90 11.62
C THR A 730 -11.00 22.47 12.13
N ILE A 731 -12.08 22.15 12.81
CA ILE A 731 -12.60 20.80 12.96
C ILE A 731 -13.44 20.52 11.70
N THR A 732 -13.42 19.28 11.23
CA THR A 732 -14.11 18.90 10.00
C THR A 732 -15.33 18.11 10.43
N ASP A 733 -16.43 18.23 9.70
CA ASP A 733 -17.77 17.76 10.13
C ASP A 733 -17.76 16.35 10.73
N GLN A 734 -17.06 15.39 10.12
CA GLN A 734 -16.99 14.00 10.64
C GLN A 734 -16.23 13.85 11.98
N ARG A 735 -15.80 14.95 12.57
CA ARG A 735 -15.10 15.02 13.85
C ARG A 735 -15.68 16.11 14.75
N ASP A 736 -16.81 16.66 14.35
CA ASP A 736 -17.44 17.83 14.92
C ASP A 736 -18.85 17.44 15.42
N LEU A 737 -19.06 17.48 16.74
CA LEU A 737 -20.35 17.10 17.31
C LEU A 737 -21.46 18.16 17.12
N ASP A 738 -21.16 19.32 16.51
CA ASP A 738 -22.04 20.48 16.29
C ASP A 738 -21.56 21.23 15.02
N SER A 739 -21.67 20.58 13.85
CA SER A 739 -20.99 20.95 12.59
C SER A 739 -21.26 22.38 12.09
N ASP A 740 -22.43 22.95 12.39
CA ASP A 740 -22.75 24.36 12.06
C ASP A 740 -22.64 25.31 13.26
N ASN A 741 -22.31 24.77 14.42
CA ASN A 741 -22.09 25.47 15.68
C ASN A 741 -23.27 26.32 16.13
N ASP A 742 -24.48 25.81 15.94
CA ASP A 742 -25.73 26.43 16.35
C ASP A 742 -26.13 26.06 17.80
N SER A 743 -25.37 25.19 18.48
CA SER A 743 -25.60 24.65 19.82
C SER A 743 -26.56 23.45 19.93
N ILE A 744 -27.06 22.91 18.82
CA ILE A 744 -27.84 21.69 18.76
C ILE A 744 -26.90 20.61 18.19
N PRO A 745 -26.56 19.56 18.95
CA PRO A 745 -25.61 18.56 18.46
C PRO A 745 -26.13 17.77 17.26
N ASP A 746 -25.24 17.40 16.35
CA ASP A 746 -25.50 16.67 15.11
C ASP A 746 -26.29 15.37 15.36
N LEU A 747 -25.95 14.63 16.43
CA LEU A 747 -26.70 13.49 16.94
C LEU A 747 -28.21 13.75 17.05
N ILE A 748 -28.61 14.94 17.52
CA ILE A 748 -30.01 15.36 17.69
C ILE A 748 -30.63 15.72 16.34
N GLU A 749 -29.88 16.43 15.50
CA GLU A 749 -30.33 17.00 14.23
C GLU A 749 -30.44 15.95 13.13
N SER A 750 -29.63 14.90 13.20
CA SER A 750 -29.71 13.69 12.37
C SER A 750 -31.15 13.15 12.30
N GLY A 751 -31.98 13.40 13.33
CA GLY A 751 -33.34 12.92 13.46
C GLY A 751 -33.43 11.41 13.68
N LYS A 752 -32.28 10.74 13.90
CA LYS A 752 -32.20 9.30 14.12
C LYS A 752 -32.82 8.96 15.47
N THR A 753 -33.71 7.96 15.47
CA THR A 753 -34.40 7.52 16.69
C THR A 753 -33.92 6.16 17.12
N GLY A 754 -33.64 5.99 18.41
CA GLY A 754 -33.24 4.68 18.97
C GLY A 754 -31.74 4.57 19.26
N LEU A 755 -30.97 5.60 18.92
CA LEU A 755 -29.58 5.78 19.36
C LEU A 755 -29.51 5.82 20.88
N THR A 756 -28.43 5.26 21.43
CA THR A 756 -28.22 5.17 22.86
C THR A 756 -27.22 6.23 23.30
N ASP A 757 -27.70 7.40 23.71
CA ASP A 757 -26.89 8.41 24.41
C ASP A 757 -27.41 8.50 25.86
N THR A 758 -26.71 7.85 26.79
CA THR A 758 -27.18 7.66 28.18
C THR A 758 -26.76 8.79 29.10
N ASN A 759 -25.64 9.42 28.79
CA ASN A 759 -24.98 10.52 29.48
C ASN A 759 -25.37 11.89 28.92
N ASN A 760 -26.07 11.94 27.77
CA ASN A 760 -26.45 13.14 27.04
C ASN A 760 -25.22 13.99 26.67
N ASP A 761 -24.14 13.33 26.25
CA ASP A 761 -22.91 13.99 25.88
C ASP A 761 -22.75 14.20 24.37
N GLY A 762 -23.77 13.88 23.57
CA GLY A 762 -23.72 14.09 22.12
C GLY A 762 -23.10 12.92 21.36
N VAL A 763 -22.55 11.93 22.08
CA VAL A 763 -21.89 10.75 21.51
C VAL A 763 -22.77 9.51 21.72
N VAL A 764 -22.84 8.65 20.72
CA VAL A 764 -23.55 7.37 20.81
C VAL A 764 -22.78 6.42 21.73
N ASP A 765 -23.38 6.06 22.87
CA ASP A 765 -22.87 5.03 23.76
C ASP A 765 -23.16 3.63 23.21
N GLY A 766 -22.20 2.73 23.32
CA GLY A 766 -22.50 1.32 23.10
C GLY A 766 -21.30 0.42 23.00
N PRO A 767 -21.52 -0.89 22.89
CA PRO A 767 -20.61 -1.74 22.17
C PRO A 767 -20.65 -1.43 20.66
N ASP A 768 -19.53 -1.75 20.01
CA ASP A 768 -19.39 -2.00 18.58
C ASP A 768 -18.92 -3.46 18.46
N THR A 769 -19.64 -4.29 17.69
CA THR A 769 -19.50 -5.74 17.70
C THR A 769 -18.57 -6.27 16.60
N ASP A 770 -18.59 -5.65 15.42
CA ASP A 770 -17.75 -5.91 14.25
C ASP A 770 -16.45 -5.11 14.27
N GLY A 771 -16.43 -3.96 14.94
CA GLY A 771 -15.26 -3.11 15.06
C GLY A 771 -15.07 -2.20 13.85
N ASP A 772 -16.15 -1.63 13.34
CA ASP A 772 -16.17 -0.76 12.16
C ASP A 772 -16.36 0.73 12.50
N GLY A 773 -16.40 1.07 13.78
CA GLY A 773 -16.61 2.44 14.24
C GLY A 773 -18.05 2.76 14.60
N ILE A 774 -19.02 2.10 13.96
CA ILE A 774 -20.44 2.38 14.15
C ILE A 774 -20.97 1.59 15.36
N ARG A 775 -21.56 2.28 16.34
CA ARG A 775 -22.14 1.57 17.50
C ARG A 775 -23.30 0.66 17.13
N ASP A 776 -23.47 -0.45 17.86
CA ASP A 776 -24.61 -1.38 17.79
C ASP A 776 -26.01 -0.69 17.79
N SER A 777 -26.13 0.54 18.31
CA SER A 777 -27.40 1.28 18.33
C SER A 777 -27.64 2.16 17.10
N ALA A 778 -26.58 2.51 16.37
CA ALA A 778 -26.56 3.18 15.09
C ALA A 778 -26.44 2.19 13.91
N ASP A 779 -25.90 0.99 14.16
CA ASP A 779 -25.76 -0.09 13.19
C ASP A 779 -27.04 -0.94 13.05
N THR A 780 -27.35 -1.32 11.81
CA THR A 780 -28.47 -2.19 11.46
C THR A 780 -28.14 -3.67 11.31
N ASP A 781 -26.86 -4.05 11.23
CA ASP A 781 -26.37 -5.44 11.25
C ASP A 781 -24.98 -5.55 11.89
N ASP A 782 -24.95 -5.69 13.23
CA ASP A 782 -23.76 -5.82 14.12
C ASP A 782 -22.88 -7.07 13.90
N THR A 783 -22.76 -7.52 12.66
CA THR A 783 -21.89 -8.61 12.20
C THR A 783 -21.20 -8.35 10.86
N VAL A 784 -21.42 -7.19 10.24
CA VAL A 784 -20.96 -6.80 8.91
C VAL A 784 -20.44 -5.38 8.98
N PHE A 785 -19.16 -5.19 8.67
CA PHE A 785 -18.52 -3.89 8.49
C PHE A 785 -19.39 -2.94 7.65
N GLY A 786 -19.65 -1.75 8.19
CA GLY A 786 -20.62 -0.77 7.71
C GLY A 786 -22.03 -0.97 8.27
N SER A 787 -23.03 -0.66 7.45
CA SER A 787 -24.47 -0.80 7.79
C SER A 787 -25.05 0.20 8.81
N PRO A 788 -24.70 1.51 8.80
CA PRO A 788 -25.25 2.55 9.69
C PRO A 788 -26.75 2.84 9.48
N GLY A 789 -27.42 2.06 8.63
CA GLY A 789 -28.87 2.07 8.50
C GLY A 789 -29.40 3.32 7.84
N ILE A 790 -28.63 3.95 6.94
CA ILE A 790 -28.88 5.28 6.39
C ILE A 790 -30.30 5.38 5.81
N THR A 791 -31.22 5.91 6.61
CA THR A 791 -32.33 6.73 6.12
C THR A 791 -31.76 8.11 5.87
N PRO A 792 -32.16 8.84 4.80
CA PRO A 792 -31.64 10.19 4.60
C PRO A 792 -31.68 10.95 5.93
N VAL A 793 -30.54 11.54 6.29
CA VAL A 793 -30.45 12.47 7.42
C VAL A 793 -31.54 13.52 7.29
N LYS A 794 -32.02 14.02 8.42
CA LYS A 794 -33.15 14.93 8.44
C LYS A 794 -32.78 16.20 7.65
N ASP A 795 -33.72 16.59 6.78
CA ASP A 795 -33.68 17.79 5.93
C ASP A 795 -35.11 18.33 6.01
N THR A 796 -35.31 19.26 6.94
CA THR A 796 -36.63 19.70 7.42
C THR A 796 -37.35 20.58 6.41
N ASP A 797 -36.61 21.37 5.65
CA ASP A 797 -37.18 22.27 4.64
C ASP A 797 -37.14 21.74 3.20
N GLY A 798 -36.37 20.69 2.95
CA GLY A 798 -36.22 20.01 1.66
C GLY A 798 -35.31 20.74 0.69
N ASP A 799 -34.35 21.53 1.16
CA ASP A 799 -33.44 22.32 0.33
C ASP A 799 -32.16 21.55 -0.09
N THR A 800 -32.00 20.31 0.38
CA THR A 800 -30.88 19.37 0.18
C THR A 800 -29.69 19.54 1.13
N LYS A 801 -29.76 20.46 2.09
CA LYS A 801 -28.86 20.54 3.23
C LYS A 801 -29.49 19.77 4.40
N PRO A 802 -28.75 18.82 4.98
CA PRO A 802 -29.18 18.21 6.23
C PRO A 802 -29.24 19.25 7.36
N ASP A 803 -30.15 19.04 8.32
CA ASP A 803 -30.36 19.94 9.47
C ASP A 803 -29.05 20.23 10.23
N TYR A 804 -28.17 19.23 10.42
CA TYR A 804 -26.89 19.38 11.15
C TYR A 804 -25.84 20.29 10.48
N VAL A 805 -26.13 20.82 9.28
CA VAL A 805 -25.28 21.80 8.58
C VAL A 805 -26.09 22.98 8.06
N ASP A 806 -27.24 23.24 8.69
CA ASP A 806 -28.22 24.24 8.29
C ASP A 806 -28.62 25.14 9.47
N LEU A 807 -28.22 26.41 9.40
CA LEU A 807 -28.46 27.38 10.47
C LEU A 807 -29.93 27.87 10.60
N ASP A 808 -30.85 27.46 9.71
CA ASP A 808 -32.29 27.79 9.69
C ASP A 808 -33.07 26.59 9.11
N SER A 809 -33.02 25.44 9.80
CA SER A 809 -33.50 24.12 9.34
C SER A 809 -34.95 24.10 8.81
N ASP A 810 -35.80 24.99 9.32
CA ASP A 810 -37.18 25.10 8.87
C ASP A 810 -37.47 26.30 7.95
N GLN A 811 -36.48 27.13 7.65
CA GLN A 811 -36.53 28.30 6.79
C GLN A 811 -37.55 29.37 7.22
N ASP A 812 -37.83 29.51 8.52
CA ASP A 812 -38.75 30.51 9.06
C ASP A 812 -38.07 31.86 9.35
N SER A 813 -36.75 31.98 9.17
CA SER A 813 -35.92 33.16 9.42
C SER A 813 -35.73 33.57 10.88
N VAL A 814 -36.00 32.66 11.80
CA VAL A 814 -35.33 32.50 13.10
C VAL A 814 -34.17 31.51 12.87
N SER A 815 -33.13 31.54 13.71
CA SER A 815 -31.98 30.65 13.54
C SER A 815 -32.07 29.56 14.57
N ASP A 816 -31.53 28.40 14.24
CA ASP A 816 -31.58 27.22 15.07
C ASP A 816 -30.90 27.48 16.44
N LEU A 817 -29.82 28.29 16.46
CA LEU A 817 -29.23 28.85 17.68
C LEU A 817 -30.21 29.57 18.62
N VAL A 818 -31.14 30.36 18.09
CA VAL A 818 -32.14 31.08 18.88
C VAL A 818 -33.21 30.12 19.38
N GLU A 819 -33.55 29.13 18.56
CA GLU A 819 -34.62 28.17 18.80
C GLU A 819 -34.20 27.03 19.71
N SER A 820 -32.90 26.71 19.76
CA SER A 820 -32.27 25.83 20.77
C SER A 820 -32.70 26.22 22.19
N GLY A 821 -32.93 27.52 22.41
CA GLY A 821 -33.37 28.08 23.68
C GLY A 821 -32.32 27.99 24.79
N LYS A 822 -31.07 27.63 24.44
CA LYS A 822 -29.97 27.49 25.39
C LYS A 822 -29.52 28.88 25.89
N PRO A 823 -29.59 29.14 27.21
CA PRO A 823 -29.24 30.46 27.74
C PRO A 823 -27.74 30.58 28.01
N GLY A 824 -27.14 31.71 27.62
CA GLY A 824 -25.77 32.05 28.02
C GLY A 824 -24.70 31.75 26.97
N LEU A 825 -25.12 31.32 25.78
CA LEU A 825 -24.28 31.20 24.60
C LEU A 825 -23.62 32.54 24.24
N VAL A 826 -22.42 32.46 23.70
CA VAL A 826 -21.64 33.60 23.26
C VAL A 826 -21.80 33.72 21.75
N ASP A 827 -22.70 34.60 21.31
CA ASP A 827 -22.81 35.01 19.91
C ASP A 827 -22.51 36.52 19.85
N GLY A 828 -21.23 36.85 19.67
CA GLY A 828 -20.67 38.18 19.82
C GLY A 828 -20.85 39.08 18.59
N ASN A 829 -20.93 38.45 17.42
CA ASN A 829 -21.16 39.06 16.11
C ASN A 829 -22.65 39.02 15.68
N ASN A 830 -23.48 38.24 16.38
CA ASN A 830 -24.92 38.13 16.25
C ASN A 830 -25.34 37.60 14.88
N ASP A 831 -24.67 36.54 14.43
CA ASP A 831 -24.88 35.91 13.12
C ASP A 831 -25.48 34.51 13.17
N GLY A 832 -25.86 34.01 14.34
CA GLY A 832 -26.54 32.71 14.45
C GLY A 832 -25.60 31.54 14.73
N VAL A 833 -24.30 31.81 14.94
CA VAL A 833 -23.29 30.80 15.28
C VAL A 833 -22.71 31.07 16.66
N VAL A 834 -22.36 30.03 17.41
CA VAL A 834 -21.69 30.16 18.71
C VAL A 834 -20.23 30.59 18.50
N ASP A 835 -19.87 31.81 18.93
CA ASP A 835 -18.49 32.27 18.97
C ASP A 835 -17.78 31.74 20.21
N GLY A 836 -16.60 31.14 20.06
CA GLY A 836 -15.85 30.72 21.23
C GLY A 836 -14.48 30.15 20.95
N PRO A 837 -13.71 29.87 22.00
CA PRO A 837 -12.80 28.74 21.98
C PRO A 837 -13.57 27.43 22.22
N ASP A 838 -13.04 26.36 21.65
CA ASP A 838 -13.26 24.96 22.04
C ASP A 838 -11.96 24.47 22.72
N ALA A 839 -12.08 23.95 23.94
CA ALA A 839 -10.96 23.54 24.78
C ALA A 839 -10.53 22.08 24.55
N ASP A 840 -11.44 21.24 24.10
CA ASP A 840 -11.38 19.80 23.92
C ASP A 840 -10.95 19.45 22.51
N GLY A 841 -11.44 20.24 21.55
CA GLY A 841 -11.40 19.93 20.13
C GLY A 841 -12.51 18.96 19.72
N ASP A 842 -13.72 19.10 20.26
CA ASP A 842 -14.87 18.22 19.99
C ASP A 842 -15.98 18.88 19.15
N GLY A 843 -15.75 20.12 18.69
CA GLY A 843 -16.70 20.86 17.89
C GLY A 843 -17.65 21.74 18.69
N ILE A 844 -17.87 21.44 19.98
CA ILE A 844 -18.81 22.17 20.82
C ILE A 844 -18.09 23.29 21.57
N GLN A 845 -18.45 24.53 21.26
CA GLN A 845 -17.76 25.68 21.88
C GLN A 845 -17.98 25.79 23.40
N ASP A 846 -16.98 26.32 24.15
CA ASP A 846 -16.95 26.48 25.62
C ASP A 846 -18.24 27.09 26.24
N SER A 847 -19.02 27.86 25.45
CA SER A 847 -20.26 28.49 25.92
C SER A 847 -21.51 27.63 25.75
N ALA A 848 -21.45 26.65 24.85
CA ALA A 848 -22.43 25.59 24.62
C ALA A 848 -22.06 24.30 25.38
N ASP A 849 -20.78 24.09 25.69
CA ASP A 849 -20.30 22.96 26.47
C ASP A 849 -20.47 23.16 27.99
N THR A 850 -20.90 22.10 28.68
CA THR A 850 -21.00 22.07 30.14
C THR A 850 -19.73 21.60 30.86
N ASN A 851 -18.74 21.07 30.14
CA ASN A 851 -17.49 20.58 30.67
C ASN A 851 -16.34 20.60 29.64
N ASP A 852 -15.75 21.78 29.47
CA ASP A 852 -14.67 22.18 28.53
C ASP A 852 -13.30 21.47 28.74
N ALA A 853 -13.33 20.16 28.96
CA ALA A 853 -12.18 19.29 29.15
C ALA A 853 -12.48 17.78 28.90
N VAL A 854 -13.70 17.43 28.48
CA VAL A 854 -14.13 16.09 28.09
C VAL A 854 -14.93 16.20 26.78
N PHE A 855 -14.43 15.53 25.73
CA PHE A 855 -15.11 15.32 24.45
C PHE A 855 -16.61 15.02 24.64
N GLY A 856 -17.44 15.78 23.93
CA GLY A 856 -18.88 15.86 24.09
C GLY A 856 -19.31 16.85 25.18
N SER A 857 -20.39 16.51 25.88
CA SER A 857 -20.98 17.32 26.96
C SER A 857 -21.69 18.63 26.54
N PRO A 858 -22.42 18.71 25.40
CA PRO A 858 -23.18 19.89 24.96
C PRO A 858 -24.30 20.27 25.94
N GLY A 859 -24.53 19.44 26.95
CA GLY A 859 -25.32 19.78 28.10
C GLY A 859 -26.79 19.90 27.76
N THR A 860 -27.37 18.92 27.07
CA THR A 860 -28.74 19.05 26.59
C THR A 860 -29.75 18.40 27.54
N THR A 861 -30.62 19.25 28.07
CA THR A 861 -32.05 18.93 28.03
C THR A 861 -32.50 18.93 26.57
N ALA A 862 -33.44 18.07 26.19
CA ALA A 862 -34.04 18.04 24.84
C ALA A 862 -34.25 19.45 24.26
N PRO A 863 -34.10 19.63 22.93
CA PRO A 863 -34.36 20.88 22.25
C PRO A 863 -35.67 21.52 22.70
N ARG A 864 -35.73 22.85 22.61
CA ARG A 864 -36.91 23.58 23.02
C ARG A 864 -38.10 23.15 22.17
N ASP A 865 -39.23 22.95 22.84
CA ASP A 865 -40.55 22.66 22.25
C ASP A 865 -41.56 23.52 23.04
N THR A 866 -41.85 24.69 22.48
CA THR A 866 -42.56 25.77 23.16
C THR A 866 -44.04 25.43 23.37
N ASP A 867 -44.69 24.75 22.41
CA ASP A 867 -46.11 24.38 22.49
C ASP A 867 -46.38 22.93 23.00
N ASN A 868 -45.33 22.11 23.09
CA ASN A 868 -45.30 20.71 23.53
C ASN A 868 -46.04 19.75 22.57
N ASP A 869 -45.98 19.99 21.27
CA ASP A 869 -46.57 19.10 20.26
C ASP A 869 -45.64 17.93 19.85
N GLY A 870 -44.36 18.02 20.22
CA GLY A 870 -43.33 17.03 19.94
C GLY A 870 -42.42 17.37 18.76
N THR A 871 -42.64 18.50 18.10
CA THR A 871 -41.73 19.11 17.12
C THR A 871 -40.89 20.16 17.85
N PRO A 872 -39.56 20.08 17.82
CA PRO A 872 -38.71 21.15 18.35
C PRO A 872 -38.92 22.47 17.62
N ASP A 873 -38.69 23.60 18.32
CA ASP A 873 -38.86 24.96 17.79
C ASP A 873 -38.13 25.13 16.44
N TYR A 874 -36.84 24.74 16.34
CA TYR A 874 -36.01 24.81 15.10
C TYR A 874 -36.53 23.97 13.91
N ASN A 875 -37.63 23.25 14.09
CA ASN A 875 -38.30 22.45 13.07
C ASN A 875 -39.79 22.78 12.93
N ASP A 876 -40.26 23.81 13.63
CA ASP A 876 -41.66 24.16 13.77
C ASP A 876 -41.94 25.63 13.41
N LEU A 877 -42.50 25.78 12.22
CA LEU A 877 -42.93 27.06 11.63
C LEU A 877 -43.97 27.87 12.45
N ASP A 878 -44.55 27.32 13.53
CA ASP A 878 -45.48 27.99 14.47
C ASP A 878 -45.20 27.52 15.91
N SER A 879 -43.97 27.74 16.38
CA SER A 879 -43.38 27.27 17.63
C SER A 879 -44.26 27.44 18.90
N ASP A 880 -45.11 28.47 18.97
CA ASP A 880 -46.01 28.70 20.12
C ASP A 880 -47.45 28.18 19.93
N GLY A 881 -47.76 27.67 18.74
CA GLY A 881 -49.03 27.06 18.35
C GLY A 881 -50.21 28.04 18.37
N ASP A 882 -49.97 29.35 18.25
CA ASP A 882 -51.04 30.36 18.25
C ASP A 882 -51.75 30.52 16.89
N GLY A 883 -51.17 29.94 15.84
CA GLY A 883 -51.64 29.98 14.46
C GLY A 883 -51.05 31.13 13.65
N THR A 884 -49.91 31.68 14.07
CA THR A 884 -49.16 32.74 13.41
C THR A 884 -47.72 32.31 13.24
N ASN A 885 -47.34 31.95 12.02
CA ASN A 885 -45.99 31.44 11.76
C ASN A 885 -44.89 32.39 12.25
N ASP A 886 -43.80 31.82 12.74
CA ASP A 886 -42.66 32.52 13.37
C ASP A 886 -42.01 33.57 12.45
N ILE A 887 -41.91 33.29 11.14
CA ILE A 887 -41.50 34.26 10.11
C ILE A 887 -42.33 35.55 10.14
N VAL A 888 -43.59 35.51 10.57
CA VAL A 888 -44.45 36.68 10.70
C VAL A 888 -44.20 37.38 12.03
N GLU A 889 -43.95 36.63 13.09
CA GLU A 889 -43.74 37.11 14.45
C GLU A 889 -42.40 37.85 14.59
N ASN A 890 -41.35 37.32 13.96
CA ASN A 890 -40.02 37.93 13.88
C ASN A 890 -39.97 39.18 12.95
N GLY A 891 -41.09 39.47 12.27
CA GLY A 891 -41.27 40.64 11.42
C GLY A 891 -40.76 40.48 9.98
N LYS A 892 -40.44 39.26 9.55
CA LYS A 892 -39.96 38.95 8.19
C LYS A 892 -41.05 38.51 7.21
N GLY A 893 -42.29 38.28 7.62
CA GLY A 893 -43.40 37.75 6.80
C GLY A 893 -43.79 38.52 5.52
N SER A 894 -43.05 39.56 5.12
CA SER A 894 -43.03 40.05 3.74
C SER A 894 -42.20 39.21 2.77
N THR A 895 -41.31 38.34 3.27
CA THR A 895 -40.52 37.38 2.50
C THR A 895 -41.30 36.08 2.24
N ASP A 896 -42.29 35.75 3.06
CA ASP A 896 -43.29 34.71 2.80
C ASP A 896 -44.51 35.29 2.06
N THR A 897 -44.49 35.28 0.72
CA THR A 897 -45.61 35.76 -0.12
C THR A 897 -46.71 34.70 -0.26
N ASN A 898 -46.38 33.43 -0.01
CA ASN A 898 -47.26 32.30 -0.28
C ASN A 898 -48.03 31.83 0.98
N ASN A 899 -47.61 32.33 2.14
CA ASN A 899 -48.15 32.09 3.47
C ASN A 899 -48.01 30.63 3.93
N ASP A 900 -46.88 29.99 3.60
CA ASP A 900 -46.54 28.64 4.08
C ASP A 900 -45.63 28.63 5.30
N GLY A 901 -45.14 29.78 5.76
CA GLY A 901 -44.25 29.89 6.92
C GLY A 901 -42.77 29.93 6.58
N LYS A 902 -42.40 29.65 5.32
CA LYS A 902 -41.01 29.64 4.88
C LYS A 902 -40.67 30.89 4.10
N VAL A 903 -39.40 31.25 4.07
CA VAL A 903 -38.89 32.28 3.16
C VAL A 903 -39.14 31.87 1.70
N ASP A 904 -39.80 32.72 0.90
CA ASP A 904 -40.02 32.39 -0.51
C ASP A 904 -38.72 32.41 -1.32
N GLY A 905 -38.33 31.25 -1.82
CA GLY A 905 -37.36 31.08 -2.89
C GLY A 905 -36.04 30.48 -2.38
N PRO A 906 -35.70 29.24 -2.77
CA PRO A 906 -34.45 28.61 -2.38
C PRO A 906 -33.34 29.20 -3.23
N VAL A 907 -32.58 30.12 -2.66
CA VAL A 907 -31.40 30.70 -3.30
C VAL A 907 -30.36 31.07 -2.26
N ASP A 908 -30.13 30.24 -1.24
CA ASP A 908 -28.82 30.25 -0.61
C ASP A 908 -27.81 29.78 -1.67
N THR A 909 -27.09 30.72 -2.27
CA THR A 909 -26.18 30.44 -3.39
C THR A 909 -24.82 31.11 -3.26
N ASN A 910 -24.60 31.85 -2.17
CA ASN A 910 -23.40 32.66 -2.02
C ASN A 910 -22.37 31.97 -1.12
N ASP A 911 -22.79 31.51 0.05
CA ASP A 911 -22.02 30.86 1.11
C ASP A 911 -22.53 29.46 1.43
N ASN A 912 -23.81 29.16 1.16
CA ASN A 912 -24.36 27.81 1.33
C ASN A 912 -24.39 27.39 2.81
N ASP A 913 -24.83 28.29 3.70
CA ASP A 913 -24.91 28.14 5.17
C ASP A 913 -26.31 27.79 5.69
N GLY A 914 -27.28 27.55 4.80
CA GLY A 914 -28.67 27.22 5.16
C GLY A 914 -29.59 28.44 5.25
N ILE A 915 -29.02 29.64 5.34
CA ILE A 915 -29.81 30.86 5.49
C ILE A 915 -30.17 31.42 4.11
N ALA A 916 -31.47 31.60 3.85
CA ALA A 916 -31.90 32.20 2.60
C ALA A 916 -31.34 33.64 2.41
N ASP A 917 -30.66 33.87 1.27
CA ASP A 917 -30.12 35.17 0.77
C ASP A 917 -31.05 36.39 0.97
N ALA A 918 -32.37 36.18 1.03
CA ALA A 918 -33.38 37.22 1.19
C ALA A 918 -33.49 37.76 2.62
N VAL A 919 -33.13 36.94 3.62
CA VAL A 919 -33.19 37.26 5.04
C VAL A 919 -31.81 37.37 5.69
N ASP A 920 -30.79 36.83 5.03
CA ASP A 920 -29.41 36.90 5.44
C ASP A 920 -28.81 38.32 5.36
N ASN A 921 -28.17 38.74 6.44
CA ASN A 921 -27.49 40.02 6.55
C ASN A 921 -26.00 39.96 6.16
N LYS A 922 -25.43 38.78 5.97
CA LYS A 922 -24.05 38.54 5.55
C LYS A 922 -23.91 37.50 4.41
N PRO A 923 -24.48 37.76 3.21
CA PRO A 923 -24.60 36.77 2.13
C PRO A 923 -23.32 36.49 1.34
N SER A 924 -22.21 36.37 2.06
CA SER A 924 -20.90 35.96 1.57
C SER A 924 -19.99 35.42 2.69
N GLU A 925 -20.52 35.24 3.89
CA GLU A 925 -19.85 34.80 5.11
C GLU A 925 -20.81 33.83 5.81
N PHE A 926 -20.32 32.71 6.34
CA PHE A 926 -21.15 31.77 7.11
C PHE A 926 -21.86 32.47 8.28
N GLY A 927 -23.15 32.18 8.45
CA GLY A 927 -24.06 32.86 9.34
C GLY A 927 -24.55 34.20 8.79
N GLY A 928 -25.46 34.84 9.50
CA GLY A 928 -25.89 36.21 9.20
C GLY A 928 -27.38 36.46 9.47
N LEU A 929 -28.07 35.47 10.01
CA LEU A 929 -29.39 35.62 10.56
C LEU A 929 -29.28 36.29 11.94
N SER A 930 -29.89 37.47 12.08
CA SER A 930 -29.79 38.22 13.33
C SER A 930 -30.80 37.70 14.37
N ASN A 931 -30.32 37.28 15.55
CA ASN A 931 -31.14 37.01 16.73
C ASN A 931 -32.27 38.05 16.87
N ALA A 932 -33.51 37.57 16.96
CA ALA A 932 -34.72 38.40 16.90
C ALA A 932 -34.64 39.68 17.76
N ALA A 933 -35.06 40.81 17.20
CA ALA A 933 -35.10 42.06 17.96
C ALA A 933 -36.09 41.92 19.15
N PRO A 934 -35.79 42.46 20.35
CA PRO A 934 -36.71 42.42 21.47
C PRO A 934 -38.11 42.93 21.10
N ASP A 935 -39.17 42.16 21.35
CA ASP A 935 -40.57 42.57 21.13
C ASP A 935 -41.27 42.89 22.46
N LEU A 936 -41.97 44.01 22.54
CA LEU A 936 -42.49 44.64 23.73
C LEU A 936 -44.01 44.77 23.66
N GLY A 937 -44.68 43.86 24.36
CA GLY A 937 -46.07 44.01 24.71
C GLY A 937 -46.30 45.04 25.83
N VAL A 938 -47.47 45.68 25.85
CA VAL A 938 -47.93 46.48 27.00
C VAL A 938 -49.31 46.06 27.46
N THR A 939 -49.51 45.98 28.77
CA THR A 939 -50.84 45.81 29.39
C THR A 939 -51.09 46.90 30.42
N VAL A 940 -52.30 47.46 30.45
CA VAL A 940 -52.69 48.51 31.39
C VAL A 940 -53.92 48.12 32.21
N VAL A 941 -53.86 48.34 33.53
CA VAL A 941 -54.95 48.07 34.48
C VAL A 941 -55.16 49.28 35.38
N ILE A 942 -56.43 49.67 35.60
CA ILE A 942 -56.79 50.82 36.44
C ILE A 942 -57.45 50.35 37.75
N LEU A 943 -56.92 50.83 38.89
CA LEU A 943 -57.42 50.46 40.22
C LEU A 943 -57.80 51.68 41.06
N PRO A 944 -59.06 51.80 41.55
CA PRO A 944 -60.22 50.97 41.19
C PRO A 944 -60.77 51.30 39.79
N SER A 945 -61.34 50.31 39.10
CA SER A 945 -61.97 50.46 37.77
C SER A 945 -63.38 51.07 37.82
N ILE A 946 -63.96 51.22 39.02
CA ILE A 946 -65.24 51.90 39.28
C ILE A 946 -64.99 53.02 40.28
N VAL A 947 -65.34 54.26 39.92
CA VAL A 947 -65.04 55.46 40.70
C VAL A 947 -66.26 56.36 40.90
N THR A 948 -66.27 57.10 42.01
CA THR A 948 -67.31 58.09 42.37
C THR A 948 -66.67 59.43 42.73
N GLY A 949 -67.24 60.54 42.25
CA GLY A 949 -66.60 61.86 42.37
C GLY A 949 -65.13 61.91 41.89
N ASN A 950 -64.35 62.84 42.48
CA ASN A 950 -62.91 62.90 42.26
C ASN A 950 -62.24 61.78 43.07
N THR A 951 -61.65 60.79 42.39
CA THR A 951 -61.06 59.61 43.04
C THR A 951 -59.59 59.48 42.70
N ALA A 952 -58.76 59.19 43.70
CA ALA A 952 -57.39 58.77 43.47
C ALA A 952 -57.39 57.35 42.88
N ILE A 953 -56.70 57.18 41.76
CA ILE A 953 -56.57 55.92 41.03
C ILE A 953 -55.08 55.57 40.90
N THR A 954 -54.80 54.28 40.74
CA THR A 954 -53.49 53.79 40.30
C THR A 954 -53.65 53.22 38.91
N VAL A 955 -52.85 53.74 37.97
CA VAL A 955 -52.71 53.14 36.63
C VAL A 955 -51.50 52.23 36.70
N ARG A 956 -51.71 50.92 36.58
CA ARG A 956 -50.64 49.94 36.46
C ARG A 956 -50.40 49.66 34.99
N ALA A 957 -49.24 50.04 34.47
CA ALA A 957 -48.77 49.60 33.17
C ALA A 957 -47.70 48.53 33.35
N THR A 958 -47.78 47.44 32.62
CA THR A 958 -46.78 46.37 32.56
C THR A 958 -46.26 46.32 31.13
N VAL A 959 -44.95 46.48 30.95
CA VAL A 959 -44.28 46.23 29.67
C VAL A 959 -43.66 44.84 29.77
N VAL A 960 -43.91 43.98 28.80
CA VAL A 960 -43.49 42.58 28.76
C VAL A 960 -42.63 42.39 27.52
N GLU A 961 -41.52 41.69 27.65
CA GLU A 961 -40.71 41.24 26.52
C GLU A 961 -41.27 39.88 26.05
N LEU A 962 -41.51 39.75 24.75
CA LEU A 962 -42.27 38.68 24.11
C LEU A 962 -41.44 37.82 23.15
N ALA A 963 -40.30 38.32 22.65
CA ALA A 963 -39.45 37.66 21.65
C ALA A 963 -38.22 36.98 22.27
N GLY A 964 -38.25 36.70 23.58
CA GLY A 964 -37.15 36.02 24.27
C GLY A 964 -35.83 36.81 24.36
N ASN A 965 -35.79 38.07 23.92
CA ASN A 965 -34.57 38.84 23.77
C ASN A 965 -34.51 40.02 24.76
N PRO A 966 -33.47 40.15 25.60
CA PRO A 966 -33.41 41.21 26.60
C PRO A 966 -33.38 42.59 25.93
N THR A 967 -34.29 43.46 26.36
CA THR A 967 -34.39 44.82 25.79
C THR A 967 -33.08 45.61 25.88
N THR A 968 -32.77 46.35 24.82
CA THR A 968 -31.57 47.18 24.68
C THR A 968 -31.89 48.68 24.68
N GLY A 969 -31.04 49.48 25.31
CA GLY A 969 -31.22 50.94 25.32
C GLY A 969 -32.37 51.45 26.22
N THR A 970 -33.05 52.52 25.78
CA THR A 970 -34.08 53.20 26.60
C THR A 970 -35.49 52.83 26.14
N ILE A 971 -36.29 52.27 27.04
CA ILE A 971 -37.70 51.97 26.77
C ILE A 971 -38.55 53.20 27.08
N THR A 972 -39.49 53.54 26.20
CA THR A 972 -40.36 54.72 26.34
C THR A 972 -41.83 54.32 26.37
N LEU A 973 -42.49 54.51 27.52
CA LEU A 973 -43.92 54.30 27.69
C LEU A 973 -44.68 55.63 27.55
N ASN A 974 -45.64 55.64 26.64
CA ASN A 974 -46.56 56.73 26.37
C ASN A 974 -47.93 56.47 26.99
N ILE A 975 -48.46 57.47 27.70
CA ILE A 975 -49.81 57.43 28.25
C ILE A 975 -50.61 58.59 27.70
N ARG A 976 -51.74 58.30 27.06
CA ARG A 976 -52.54 59.34 26.39
C ARG A 976 -53.16 60.29 27.42
N ARG A 977 -53.02 61.59 27.17
CA ARG A 977 -53.57 62.65 28.02
C ARG A 977 -55.07 62.79 27.83
N SER A 978 -55.76 63.18 28.90
CA SER A 978 -57.19 63.47 28.90
C SER A 978 -57.52 64.54 29.94
N ALA A 979 -58.63 65.25 29.75
CA ALA A 979 -59.17 66.13 30.78
C ALA A 979 -59.74 65.35 31.98
N ASN A 980 -59.97 64.04 31.81
CA ASN A 980 -60.64 63.20 32.80
C ASN A 980 -59.70 62.59 33.85
N TRP A 981 -58.39 62.83 33.74
CA TRP A 981 -57.43 62.41 34.75
C TRP A 981 -56.21 63.31 34.78
N THR A 982 -55.51 63.29 35.91
CA THR A 982 -54.24 63.97 36.09
C THR A 982 -53.22 63.03 36.71
N ILE A 983 -52.00 63.02 36.17
CA ILE A 983 -50.88 62.31 36.78
C ILE A 983 -50.33 63.17 37.92
N GLY A 984 -50.21 62.58 39.10
CA GLY A 984 -49.85 63.28 40.34
C GLY A 984 -48.34 63.43 40.59
N VAL A 985 -47.51 63.25 39.57
CA VAL A 985 -46.04 63.26 39.72
C VAL A 985 -45.38 64.40 38.94
N SER A 986 -44.29 64.94 39.49
CA SER A 986 -43.47 65.97 38.85
C SER A 986 -42.47 65.36 37.87
N THR A 987 -42.11 66.08 36.81
CA THR A 987 -41.03 65.69 35.90
C THR A 987 -39.75 65.34 36.66
N GLY A 988 -39.10 64.24 36.29
CA GLY A 988 -37.92 63.68 36.96
C GLY A 988 -38.23 62.71 38.11
N THR A 989 -39.50 62.47 38.45
CA THR A 989 -39.87 61.47 39.48
C THR A 989 -39.63 60.06 38.94
N VAL A 990 -38.93 59.23 39.73
CA VAL A 990 -38.72 57.80 39.44
C VAL A 990 -39.75 56.97 40.20
N ILE A 991 -40.44 56.07 39.50
CA ILE A 991 -41.46 55.17 40.04
C ILE A 991 -41.16 53.77 39.52
N ASN A 992 -40.85 52.82 40.39
CA ASN A 992 -40.51 51.43 40.02
C ASN A 992 -39.45 51.33 38.89
N GLY A 993 -38.43 52.20 38.89
CA GLY A 993 -37.38 52.23 37.86
C GLY A 993 -37.70 53.12 36.64
N TRP A 994 -38.94 53.56 36.46
CA TRP A 994 -39.32 54.45 35.35
C TRP A 994 -39.28 55.92 35.75
N THR A 995 -38.66 56.75 34.93
CA THR A 995 -38.59 58.20 35.11
C THR A 995 -39.68 58.91 34.33
N TYR A 996 -40.50 59.73 34.99
CA TYR A 996 -41.50 60.55 34.32
C TYR A 996 -40.86 61.78 33.65
N GLN A 997 -40.85 61.82 32.33
CA GLN A 997 -40.25 62.90 31.52
C GLN A 997 -41.16 64.11 31.37
N GLY A 998 -42.41 64.02 31.81
CA GLY A 998 -43.40 65.07 31.66
C GLY A 998 -44.32 64.83 30.47
N ILE A 999 -44.80 65.92 29.91
CA ILE A 999 -45.77 65.91 28.81
C ILE A 999 -45.03 66.20 27.51
N SER A 1000 -45.18 65.31 26.53
CA SER A 1000 -44.73 65.52 25.15
C SER A 1000 -45.90 65.29 24.21
N GLY A 1001 -46.27 66.31 23.43
CA GLY A 1001 -47.44 66.27 22.55
C GLY A 1001 -48.73 65.89 23.29
N VAL A 1002 -49.37 64.81 22.86
CA VAL A 1002 -50.62 64.27 23.43
C VAL A 1002 -50.41 63.26 24.55
N ASN A 1003 -49.15 62.95 24.91
CA ASN A 1003 -48.81 61.89 25.87
C ASN A 1003 -48.11 62.41 27.12
N HIS A 1004 -48.34 61.71 28.22
CA HIS A 1004 -47.44 61.64 29.37
C HIS A 1004 -46.36 60.60 29.05
N VAL A 1005 -45.08 60.96 29.22
CA VAL A 1005 -43.95 60.12 28.79
C VAL A 1005 -43.19 59.61 30.01
N PHE A 1006 -42.96 58.30 30.06
CA PHE A 1006 -42.13 57.62 31.04
C PHE A 1006 -41.01 56.88 30.32
N THR A 1007 -39.80 56.90 30.89
CA THR A 1007 -38.64 56.19 30.30
C THR A 1007 -37.92 55.36 31.35
N THR A 1008 -37.42 54.19 30.97
CA THR A 1008 -36.50 53.40 31.80
C THR A 1008 -35.26 53.02 31.00
N THR A 1009 -34.12 52.91 31.68
CA THR A 1009 -32.88 52.32 31.16
C THR A 1009 -32.58 50.98 31.79
N ASN A 1010 -33.46 50.50 32.68
CA ASN A 1010 -33.37 49.15 33.20
C ASN A 1010 -33.85 48.22 32.09
N SER A 1011 -32.97 47.30 31.67
CA SER A 1011 -33.32 46.23 30.76
C SER A 1011 -34.39 45.33 31.39
N ILE A 1012 -35.40 45.00 30.59
CA ILE A 1012 -36.32 43.90 30.80
C ILE A 1012 -35.61 42.64 30.28
N PRO A 1013 -35.36 41.63 31.13
CA PRO A 1013 -34.78 40.35 30.70
C PRO A 1013 -35.66 39.65 29.65
N ALA A 1014 -35.08 38.71 28.91
CA ALA A 1014 -35.80 37.72 28.11
C ALA A 1014 -37.05 37.18 28.83
N ASN A 1015 -38.20 37.19 28.16
CA ASN A 1015 -39.49 36.75 28.70
C ASN A 1015 -39.93 37.47 30.00
N GLY A 1016 -39.30 38.61 30.27
CA GLY A 1016 -39.44 39.37 31.50
C GLY A 1016 -40.52 40.43 31.42
N ALA A 1017 -40.82 41.06 32.57
CA ALA A 1017 -41.76 42.18 32.60
C ALA A 1017 -41.36 43.28 33.58
N SER A 1018 -41.58 44.53 33.17
CA SER A 1018 -41.39 45.72 34.00
C SER A 1018 -42.71 46.40 34.33
N ARG A 1019 -42.96 46.61 35.62
CA ARG A 1019 -44.25 47.10 36.14
C ARG A 1019 -44.17 48.51 36.69
N LEU A 1020 -44.95 49.42 36.13
CA LEU A 1020 -45.07 50.82 36.52
C LEU A 1020 -46.43 51.12 37.17
N ASN A 1021 -46.45 51.47 38.46
CA ASN A 1021 -47.66 51.87 39.19
C ASN A 1021 -47.76 53.39 39.32
N ILE A 1022 -48.56 54.03 38.46
CA ILE A 1022 -48.65 55.49 38.35
C ILE A 1022 -49.77 56.02 39.24
N PRO A 1023 -49.47 56.88 40.21
CA PRO A 1023 -50.49 57.57 40.99
C PRO A 1023 -51.13 58.68 40.14
N ALA A 1024 -52.45 58.59 39.98
CA ALA A 1024 -53.25 59.55 39.23
C ALA A 1024 -54.54 59.91 39.97
N ASN A 1025 -55.20 60.98 39.56
CA ASN A 1025 -56.53 61.35 40.04
C ASN A 1025 -57.49 61.39 38.87
N PHE A 1026 -58.59 60.66 38.97
CA PHE A 1026 -59.71 60.73 38.04
C PHE A 1026 -60.55 61.99 38.34
N ILE A 1027 -60.87 62.74 37.30
CA ILE A 1027 -61.64 64.00 37.33
C ILE A 1027 -62.81 63.85 36.34
N PRO A 1028 -64.05 63.61 36.81
CA PRO A 1028 -65.18 63.43 35.91
C PRO A 1028 -65.55 64.72 35.17
N ALA A 1029 -65.87 64.62 33.87
CA ALA A 1029 -66.32 65.75 33.05
C ALA A 1029 -67.85 65.82 32.80
N GLY A 1030 -68.66 65.05 33.54
CA GLY A 1030 -70.11 65.00 33.33
C GLY A 1030 -70.87 64.00 34.20
N ASN A 1031 -72.01 63.51 33.71
CA ASN A 1031 -72.81 62.43 34.33
C ASN A 1031 -72.17 61.04 34.07
N SER A 1032 -72.66 59.98 34.73
CA SER A 1032 -72.18 58.59 34.64
C SER A 1032 -71.74 58.16 33.23
N GLY A 1033 -70.61 57.45 33.10
CA GLY A 1033 -70.10 56.99 31.80
C GLY A 1033 -68.82 56.16 31.90
N VAL A 1034 -68.43 55.56 30.78
CA VAL A 1034 -67.19 54.78 30.62
C VAL A 1034 -66.13 55.66 29.96
N TYR A 1035 -64.92 55.67 30.50
CA TYR A 1035 -63.78 56.45 29.98
C TYR A 1035 -62.64 55.50 29.65
N VAL A 1036 -61.96 55.73 28.52
CA VAL A 1036 -60.90 54.84 28.01
C VAL A 1036 -59.53 55.44 28.31
N PHE A 1037 -58.65 54.66 28.91
CA PHE A 1037 -57.25 54.96 29.12
C PHE A 1037 -56.41 54.19 28.10
N THR A 1038 -55.39 54.82 27.53
CA THR A 1038 -54.52 54.18 26.53
C THR A 1038 -53.07 54.31 26.96
N ALA A 1039 -52.36 53.17 26.98
CA ALA A 1039 -50.92 53.09 27.16
C ALA A 1039 -50.32 52.48 25.89
N SER A 1040 -49.16 52.97 25.47
CA SER A 1040 -48.42 52.39 24.35
C SER A 1040 -46.92 52.50 24.60
N VAL A 1041 -46.14 51.53 24.17
CA VAL A 1041 -44.69 51.66 24.08
C VAL A 1041 -44.35 52.43 22.78
N ALA A 1042 -43.23 53.14 22.77
CA ALA A 1042 -42.80 53.91 21.60
C ALA A 1042 -42.04 52.98 20.64
N ALA A 1043 -42.29 53.11 19.34
CA ALA A 1043 -41.52 52.42 18.31
C ALA A 1043 -40.01 52.67 18.50
N ASN A 1044 -39.19 51.64 18.26
CA ASN A 1044 -37.73 51.67 18.35
C ASN A 1044 -37.20 51.97 19.76
N SER A 1045 -38.00 51.72 20.81
CA SER A 1045 -37.58 51.89 22.20
C SER A 1045 -37.34 50.52 22.82
N GLY A 1046 -36.17 50.30 23.42
CA GLY A 1046 -35.86 48.98 24.00
C GLY A 1046 -35.30 47.95 23.01
N GLY A 1047 -34.96 48.33 21.78
CA GLY A 1047 -34.62 47.39 20.69
C GLY A 1047 -35.80 47.10 19.76
N GLU A 1048 -37.02 47.36 20.24
CA GLU A 1048 -38.31 47.13 19.59
C GLU A 1048 -38.45 47.53 18.11
N THR A 1049 -38.78 46.58 17.25
CA THR A 1049 -39.14 46.82 15.84
C THR A 1049 -40.58 46.44 15.49
N ASN A 1050 -41.22 45.53 16.22
CA ASN A 1050 -42.61 45.11 16.06
C ASN A 1050 -43.59 46.07 16.76
N THR A 1051 -44.37 46.83 15.98
CA THR A 1051 -45.29 47.83 16.55
C THR A 1051 -46.74 47.38 16.71
N ASN A 1052 -47.04 46.12 16.40
CA ASN A 1052 -48.41 45.64 16.31
C ASN A 1052 -49.08 45.41 17.68
N ASN A 1053 -48.31 44.97 18.67
CA ASN A 1053 -48.75 44.68 20.05
C ASN A 1053 -48.44 45.82 21.05
N ASN A 1054 -47.85 46.91 20.56
CA ASN A 1054 -47.26 47.99 21.35
C ASN A 1054 -48.27 48.93 22.03
N SER A 1055 -49.57 48.59 22.08
CA SER A 1055 -50.62 49.43 22.68
C SER A 1055 -51.73 48.63 23.34
N ASP A 1056 -52.18 49.10 24.50
CA ASP A 1056 -53.34 48.55 25.21
C ASP A 1056 -54.28 49.65 25.74
N GLN A 1057 -55.56 49.29 25.94
CA GLN A 1057 -56.62 50.16 26.40
C GLN A 1057 -57.41 49.54 27.55
N GLU A 1058 -57.61 50.33 28.61
CA GLU A 1058 -58.44 49.93 29.75
C GLU A 1058 -59.55 50.96 30.01
N THR A 1059 -60.67 50.50 30.54
CA THR A 1059 -61.83 51.34 30.82
C THR A 1059 -62.04 51.61 32.30
N ILE A 1060 -62.46 52.83 32.62
CA ILE A 1060 -62.91 53.22 33.95
C ILE A 1060 -64.39 53.62 33.91
N THR A 1061 -65.19 53.03 34.78
CA THR A 1061 -66.63 53.31 34.89
C THR A 1061 -66.87 54.34 35.99
N PHE A 1062 -67.43 55.48 35.62
CA PHE A 1062 -67.81 56.54 36.55
C PHE A 1062 -69.28 56.41 36.95
N ASN A 1063 -69.52 56.29 38.26
CA ASN A 1063 -70.83 56.41 38.87
C ASN A 1063 -70.88 57.70 39.71
N PRO A 1064 -71.73 58.67 39.39
CA PRO A 1064 -71.72 60.01 39.98
C PRO A 1064 -72.01 60.04 41.48
#